data_AF-A0A7K8NUK1-F1
#
_entry.id   AF-A0A7K8NUK1-F1
#
_cell.length_a   1.000
_cell.length_b   1.000
_cell.length_c   1.000
_cell.angle_alpha   90.00
_cell.angle_beta   90.00
_cell.angle_gamma   90.00
#
_symmetry.space_group_name_H-M   'P 1'
#
loop_
_entity.id
_entity.type
_entity.pdbx_description
1 polymer ?
#
loop_
_entity_poly.entity_id
_entity_poly.type
_entity_poly.pdbx_seq_one_letter_code
_entity_poly.pdbx_strand_id
1 'polypeptide(L)'
;QFKSTPDLLRDQREVAQPGSSEHTKELIYGILKEGSRESEISVKRKTNLVFEKIQELVKPARDAACSQPQHGELLRKVEELQEKLDEETKLRQKLELARDPARTGSSRALETQLQEAQEEIQRLRAALEKKAQELQSTKEQAETRLGDCEEQLMVMHEELDQLRKGSGTSPNREALYKELLETREELEEVLSSKQRQEEQLRLRERELTALKGALKEEVASHDKELDRVRQQYQSDVDQLRRSMEDVSQDQANLETERQKINAVVRNLQRELEESAEETGHWRDMFQKNKDELRTTKQELLQVKLEREEFEEELRELRERFSAMREEVDQVRSSTVDASELEALRKELRQAQEAKRELMAEKQAQDERLRQRERELVALKGTMREEASSRDEVLERHRKDLQQLQRERDEAVKAKASLEMERESAEQVKKGVESTLRELQEHNDDLRRKILGLETQLKEYERLGENWEGSQARLKEKVTKLEAERRQMEESLGEATDREQELLMAKRSLETRLDEAQRSLARLTQEHQELSVSYQDEQRQKEQLKRAKSELEEQKRLLDRTTEKLSKELEQMTEESQSSLAVLKSQLEEFKEKSRKEITDSQKQAKDRGAEVEKMQLSMGRLQDEVTRLKQALQDSQAERESVLLDKEVLVQRLQNLEQEVDTKKRSQDDRSRQVKMLEDKSKRLEVELDEERTTVELLTERVNRSRDQIDQLRAELLQERSSRQDLECDKISLERQNKELKSRLASSEGLQKPNSSVSQLESRVEELQDKLQAEEREKSILLSSNRKLERKVKELTIQIDDERQHVNDQKDQLSLRVKALKRQVDEAEEEIERLEGARKKAQRDLEEQHELNEQLQNRIKALEKEAWRKAARSAADSSLQDNQLSSDEEFDSAYGPSSIASLLTEANLQTSSC
;
A
#
# COMPACT_ATOMS: atom_id res chain seq x y z
N GLN A 1 -115.03 -39.99 -3.48
CA GLN A 1 -115.98 -38.85 -3.50
C GLN A 1 -115.42 -37.78 -4.44
N PHE A 2 -116.27 -36.91 -5.01
CA PHE A 2 -115.95 -36.09 -6.18
C PHE A 2 -115.45 -34.67 -5.85
N LYS A 3 -114.61 -34.10 -6.75
CA LYS A 3 -114.21 -32.68 -6.90
C LYS A 3 -113.32 -32.09 -5.79
N SER A 4 -112.51 -31.04 -6.00
CA SER A 4 -111.80 -30.48 -7.18
C SER A 4 -110.86 -29.36 -6.67
N THR A 5 -109.81 -29.03 -7.41
CA THR A 5 -108.77 -28.00 -7.13
C THR A 5 -109.35 -26.58 -6.92
N PRO A 6 -108.60 -25.66 -6.26
CA PRO A 6 -107.60 -24.87 -7.01
C PRO A 6 -106.22 -24.73 -6.34
N ASP A 7 -105.23 -24.40 -7.18
CA ASP A 7 -103.86 -24.02 -6.82
C ASP A 7 -103.76 -22.81 -5.90
N LEU A 8 -102.64 -22.73 -5.17
CA LEU A 8 -101.78 -21.52 -5.22
C LEU A 8 -100.35 -21.87 -4.81
N LEU A 9 -99.46 -21.92 -5.81
CA LEU A 9 -98.01 -22.06 -5.67
C LEU A 9 -97.42 -20.93 -4.81
N ARG A 10 -96.76 -21.25 -3.67
CA ARG A 10 -95.70 -20.39 -3.13
C ARG A 10 -94.68 -20.99 -2.13
N ASP A 11 -94.56 -22.31 -2.03
CA ASP A 11 -93.51 -22.97 -1.23
C ASP A 11 -92.36 -23.54 -2.08
N GLN A 12 -91.86 -22.73 -3.00
CA GLN A 12 -90.44 -22.79 -3.39
C GLN A 12 -89.76 -21.55 -2.81
N ARG A 13 -89.05 -21.73 -1.69
CA ARG A 13 -87.95 -20.83 -1.35
C ARG A 13 -86.88 -21.06 -2.40
N GLU A 14 -86.75 -20.13 -3.34
CA GLU A 14 -85.53 -20.03 -4.13
C GLU A 14 -84.39 -19.80 -3.14
N VAL A 15 -83.53 -20.81 -2.97
CA VAL A 15 -82.29 -20.64 -2.20
C VAL A 15 -81.43 -19.71 -3.03
N ALA A 16 -81.34 -18.45 -2.60
CA ALA A 16 -80.62 -17.41 -3.32
C ALA A 16 -79.19 -17.89 -3.59
N GLN A 17 -78.78 -17.86 -4.86
CA GLN A 17 -77.47 -18.40 -5.28
C GLN A 17 -76.33 -17.75 -4.46
N PRO A 18 -75.34 -18.54 -4.00
CA PRO A 18 -74.23 -18.01 -3.24
C PRO A 18 -73.46 -16.97 -4.07
N GLY A 19 -73.43 -15.73 -3.58
CA GLY A 19 -72.86 -14.57 -4.28
C GLY A 19 -73.89 -13.58 -4.85
N SER A 20 -75.20 -13.89 -4.80
CA SER A 20 -76.24 -12.93 -5.20
C SER A 20 -76.49 -11.85 -4.14
N SER A 21 -76.93 -10.66 -4.57
CA SER A 21 -77.26 -9.53 -3.68
C SER A 21 -78.32 -9.88 -2.62
N GLU A 22 -79.20 -10.84 -2.90
CA GLU A 22 -80.25 -11.25 -1.97
C GLU A 22 -79.71 -12.25 -0.95
N HIS A 23 -78.85 -13.19 -1.36
CA HIS A 23 -78.16 -14.10 -0.45
C HIS A 23 -77.35 -13.36 0.63
N THR A 24 -76.62 -12.30 0.26
CA THR A 24 -75.89 -11.48 1.22
C THR A 24 -76.82 -10.72 2.18
N LYS A 25 -77.98 -10.25 1.71
CA LYS A 25 -79.01 -9.63 2.58
C LYS A 25 -79.61 -10.65 3.55
N GLU A 26 -79.91 -11.86 3.09
CA GLU A 26 -80.44 -12.93 3.94
C GLU A 26 -79.42 -13.35 5.02
N LEU A 27 -78.13 -13.42 4.69
CA LEU A 27 -77.06 -13.71 5.64
C LEU A 27 -76.93 -12.62 6.71
N ILE A 28 -76.89 -11.34 6.30
CA ILE A 28 -76.86 -10.18 7.23
C ILE A 28 -78.13 -10.16 8.10
N TYR A 29 -79.29 -10.52 7.52
CA TYR A 29 -80.55 -10.60 8.25
C TYR A 29 -80.56 -11.72 9.30
N GLY A 30 -80.01 -12.90 8.97
CA GLY A 30 -79.84 -14.01 9.90
C GLY A 30 -78.97 -13.61 11.10
N ILE A 31 -77.79 -13.06 10.82
CA ILE A 31 -76.83 -12.60 11.85
C ILE A 31 -77.43 -11.51 12.74
N LEU A 32 -78.18 -10.54 12.17
CA LEU A 32 -78.82 -9.48 12.97
C LEU A 32 -80.08 -9.95 13.73
N LYS A 33 -80.61 -11.14 13.43
CA LYS A 33 -81.77 -11.73 14.10
C LYS A 33 -81.35 -12.69 15.22
N GLU A 34 -80.22 -13.39 15.08
CA GLU A 34 -79.64 -14.19 16.16
C GLU A 34 -79.11 -13.29 17.29
N GLY A 35 -79.83 -13.29 18.42
CA GLY A 35 -79.48 -12.52 19.62
C GLY A 35 -80.24 -11.20 19.81
N SER A 36 -81.05 -10.77 18.84
CA SER A 36 -81.83 -9.51 18.94
C SER A 36 -83.28 -9.75 19.38
N ARG A 37 -83.81 -8.84 20.22
CA ARG A 37 -85.24 -8.79 20.61
C ARG A 37 -86.04 -7.73 19.83
N GLU A 38 -85.45 -7.13 18.80
CA GLU A 38 -86.11 -6.08 18.02
C GLU A 38 -87.21 -6.61 17.10
N SER A 39 -88.16 -5.74 16.74
CA SER A 39 -89.25 -6.11 15.83
C SER A 39 -88.71 -6.45 14.43
N GLU A 40 -89.40 -7.36 13.73
CA GLU A 40 -88.91 -7.90 12.46
C GLU A 40 -88.71 -6.83 11.37
N ILE A 41 -89.47 -5.74 11.46
CA ILE A 41 -89.38 -4.57 10.57
C ILE A 41 -88.12 -3.75 10.86
N SER A 42 -87.70 -3.62 12.14
CA SER A 42 -86.44 -2.96 12.54
C SER A 42 -85.24 -3.72 11.99
N VAL A 43 -85.21 -5.04 12.19
CA VAL A 43 -84.10 -5.90 11.72
C VAL A 43 -83.99 -5.86 10.19
N LYS A 44 -85.11 -5.91 9.45
CA LYS A 44 -85.13 -5.77 7.98
C LYS A 44 -84.63 -4.39 7.51
N ARG A 45 -84.96 -3.30 8.22
CA ARG A 45 -84.41 -1.97 7.93
C ARG A 45 -82.89 -1.89 8.18
N LYS A 46 -82.42 -2.39 9.32
CA LYS A 46 -80.98 -2.44 9.65
C LYS A 46 -80.19 -3.30 8.66
N THR A 47 -80.74 -4.44 8.24
CA THR A 47 -80.15 -5.29 7.20
C THR A 47 -79.96 -4.53 5.89
N ASN A 48 -80.99 -3.84 5.40
CA ASN A 48 -80.87 -3.05 4.17
C ASN A 48 -79.85 -1.91 4.32
N LEU A 49 -79.85 -1.21 5.47
CA LEU A 49 -78.91 -0.11 5.74
C LEU A 49 -77.44 -0.60 5.77
N VAL A 50 -77.18 -1.74 6.41
CA VAL A 50 -75.85 -2.38 6.46
C VAL A 50 -75.46 -2.88 5.07
N PHE A 51 -76.39 -3.46 4.32
CA PHE A 51 -76.11 -3.92 2.96
C PHE A 51 -75.79 -2.78 1.98
N GLU A 52 -76.53 -1.66 2.02
CA GLU A 52 -76.21 -0.46 1.23
C GLU A 52 -74.82 0.06 1.58
N LYS A 53 -74.49 0.15 2.87
CA LYS A 53 -73.17 0.64 3.33
C LYS A 53 -72.01 -0.29 2.95
N ILE A 54 -72.26 -1.60 2.85
CA ILE A 54 -71.31 -2.57 2.31
C ILE A 54 -71.18 -2.42 0.78
N GLN A 55 -72.27 -2.15 0.04
CA GLN A 55 -72.19 -1.86 -1.40
C GLN A 55 -71.48 -0.53 -1.71
N GLU A 56 -71.60 0.49 -0.85
CA GLU A 56 -70.83 1.74 -0.98
C GLU A 56 -69.33 1.52 -0.85
N LEU A 57 -68.89 0.59 0.01
CA LEU A 57 -67.48 0.21 0.18
C LEU A 57 -66.92 -0.68 -0.95
N VAL A 58 -67.77 -1.27 -1.78
CA VAL A 58 -67.37 -2.25 -2.82
C VAL A 58 -67.43 -1.67 -4.24
N LYS A 59 -67.97 -0.45 -4.44
CA LYS A 59 -67.89 0.23 -5.74
C LYS A 59 -66.47 0.76 -6.00
N PRO A 60 -65.86 0.48 -7.17
CA PRO A 60 -64.56 1.05 -7.51
C PRO A 60 -64.69 2.55 -7.76
N ALA A 61 -63.86 3.34 -7.10
CA ALA A 61 -63.84 4.80 -7.23
C ALA A 61 -63.38 5.22 -8.64
N ARG A 62 -64.34 5.54 -9.51
CA ARG A 62 -64.13 6.47 -10.61
C ARG A 62 -64.61 7.85 -10.19
N ASP A 63 -63.78 8.84 -10.50
CA ASP A 63 -64.11 10.27 -10.57
C ASP A 63 -64.60 10.93 -9.28
N ALA A 64 -63.71 10.98 -8.28
CA ALA A 64 -63.73 12.00 -7.23
C ALA A 64 -62.35 12.68 -7.16
N ALA A 65 -62.21 13.83 -7.83
CA ALA A 65 -61.00 14.63 -7.76
C ALA A 65 -60.86 15.26 -6.35
N CYS A 66 -59.96 14.72 -5.53
CA CYS A 66 -59.50 15.36 -4.31
C CYS A 66 -57.97 15.28 -4.22
N SER A 67 -57.36 16.41 -3.89
CA SER A 67 -55.93 16.68 -4.01
C SER A 67 -55.06 15.92 -3.01
N GLN A 68 -54.24 14.98 -3.49
CA GLN A 68 -52.97 14.59 -2.85
C GLN A 68 -51.87 14.45 -3.92
N PRO A 69 -50.88 15.37 -3.99
CA PRO A 69 -49.79 15.29 -4.97
C PRO A 69 -48.95 14.00 -4.82
N GLN A 70 -48.83 13.52 -3.58
CA GLN A 70 -47.93 12.44 -3.18
C GLN A 70 -48.24 11.10 -3.86
N HIS A 71 -49.52 10.76 -4.12
CA HIS A 71 -49.83 9.44 -4.70
C HIS A 71 -49.50 9.37 -6.21
N GLY A 72 -49.65 10.48 -6.94
CA GLY A 72 -49.23 10.58 -8.33
C GLY A 72 -47.70 10.66 -8.47
N GLU A 73 -47.02 11.34 -7.54
CA GLU A 73 -45.57 11.33 -7.45
C GLU A 73 -45.00 9.97 -7.05
N LEU A 74 -45.67 9.22 -6.17
CA LEU A 74 -45.27 7.86 -5.81
C LEU A 74 -45.44 6.89 -6.99
N LEU A 75 -46.54 6.97 -7.75
CA LEU A 75 -46.69 6.16 -8.96
C LEU A 75 -45.64 6.50 -10.02
N ARG A 76 -45.39 7.79 -10.29
CA ARG A 76 -44.26 8.18 -11.16
C ARG A 76 -42.90 7.74 -10.63
N LYS A 77 -42.65 7.80 -9.32
CA LYS A 77 -41.39 7.31 -8.74
C LYS A 77 -41.27 5.80 -8.81
N VAL A 78 -42.37 5.05 -8.69
CA VAL A 78 -42.36 3.60 -8.95
C VAL A 78 -42.08 3.33 -10.42
N GLU A 79 -42.73 4.02 -11.36
CA GLU A 79 -42.47 3.90 -12.80
C GLU A 79 -41.02 4.30 -13.16
N GLU A 80 -40.51 5.43 -12.66
CA GLU A 80 -39.12 5.87 -12.84
C GLU A 80 -38.11 4.91 -12.19
N LEU A 81 -38.42 4.31 -11.04
CA LEU A 81 -37.56 3.31 -10.41
C LEU A 81 -37.61 1.97 -11.15
N GLN A 82 -38.76 1.63 -11.75
CA GLN A 82 -38.91 0.47 -12.62
C GLN A 82 -38.12 0.67 -13.91
N GLU A 83 -38.22 1.83 -14.56
CA GLU A 83 -37.40 2.19 -15.73
C GLU A 83 -35.91 2.22 -15.37
N LYS A 84 -35.51 2.81 -14.24
CA LYS A 84 -34.11 2.80 -13.78
C LYS A 84 -33.61 1.38 -13.49
N LEU A 85 -34.44 0.49 -12.97
CA LEU A 85 -34.09 -0.91 -12.75
C LEU A 85 -33.99 -1.68 -14.09
N ASP A 86 -34.87 -1.39 -15.05
CA ASP A 86 -34.82 -1.95 -16.41
C ASP A 86 -33.62 -1.40 -17.21
N GLU A 87 -33.21 -0.15 -16.97
CA GLU A 87 -31.97 0.42 -17.51
C GLU A 87 -30.74 -0.15 -16.81
N GLU A 88 -30.74 -0.31 -15.49
CA GLU A 88 -29.62 -0.91 -14.77
C GLU A 88 -29.44 -2.39 -15.13
N THR A 89 -30.52 -3.15 -15.30
CA THR A 89 -30.45 -4.55 -15.77
C THR A 89 -29.99 -4.62 -17.23
N LYS A 90 -30.41 -3.71 -18.12
CA LYS A 90 -29.85 -3.58 -19.48
C LYS A 90 -28.38 -3.17 -19.46
N LEU A 91 -27.95 -2.30 -18.54
CA LEU A 91 -26.55 -1.91 -18.38
C LEU A 91 -25.71 -3.05 -17.81
N ARG A 92 -26.24 -3.84 -16.86
CA ARG A 92 -25.62 -5.06 -16.34
C ARG A 92 -25.48 -6.12 -17.44
N GLN A 93 -26.53 -6.40 -18.22
CA GLN A 93 -26.43 -7.30 -19.39
C GLN A 93 -25.43 -6.79 -20.45
N LYS A 94 -25.40 -5.48 -20.73
CA LYS A 94 -24.38 -4.89 -21.61
C LYS A 94 -22.97 -4.98 -21.03
N LEU A 95 -22.81 -4.87 -19.71
CA LEU A 95 -21.53 -5.03 -19.02
C LEU A 95 -21.07 -6.48 -18.94
N GLU A 96 -21.97 -7.46 -18.83
CA GLU A 96 -21.66 -8.89 -18.97
C GLU A 96 -21.26 -9.21 -20.42
N LEU A 97 -22.07 -8.78 -21.40
CA LEU A 97 -21.76 -8.90 -22.83
C LEU A 97 -20.54 -8.09 -23.29
N ALA A 98 -20.01 -7.16 -22.48
CA ALA A 98 -18.75 -6.45 -22.71
C ALA A 98 -17.58 -7.05 -21.92
N ARG A 99 -17.82 -7.62 -20.73
CA ARG A 99 -16.81 -8.32 -19.91
C ARG A 99 -16.39 -9.65 -20.54
N ASP A 100 -17.32 -10.39 -21.13
CA ASP A 100 -17.00 -11.67 -21.78
C ASP A 100 -16.09 -11.52 -23.02
N PRO A 101 -16.32 -10.63 -24.00
CA PRO A 101 -15.37 -10.43 -25.10
C PRO A 101 -14.06 -9.76 -24.67
N ALA A 102 -14.05 -8.97 -23.59
CA ALA A 102 -12.81 -8.39 -23.07
C ALA A 102 -11.93 -9.44 -22.35
N ARG A 103 -12.53 -10.29 -21.49
CA ARG A 103 -11.82 -11.39 -20.83
C ARG A 103 -11.49 -12.52 -21.79
N THR A 104 -12.39 -12.94 -22.68
CA THR A 104 -12.05 -13.95 -23.70
C THR A 104 -11.14 -13.39 -24.79
N GLY A 105 -11.20 -12.10 -25.10
CA GLY A 105 -10.24 -11.44 -26.00
C GLY A 105 -8.83 -11.38 -25.40
N SER A 106 -8.70 -10.99 -24.12
CA SER A 106 -7.42 -11.01 -23.41
C SER A 106 -6.93 -12.44 -23.15
N SER A 107 -7.79 -13.38 -22.76
CA SER A 107 -7.45 -14.80 -22.59
C SER A 107 -7.01 -15.41 -23.92
N ARG A 108 -7.74 -15.18 -25.02
CA ARG A 108 -7.34 -15.66 -26.36
C ARG A 108 -6.07 -14.98 -26.86
N ALA A 109 -5.85 -13.69 -26.57
CA ALA A 109 -4.60 -13.03 -26.92
C ALA A 109 -3.42 -13.63 -26.15
N LEU A 110 -3.58 -13.89 -24.85
CA LEU A 110 -2.58 -14.58 -24.02
C LEU A 110 -2.39 -16.05 -24.41
N GLU A 111 -3.45 -16.77 -24.78
CA GLU A 111 -3.40 -18.14 -25.33
C GLU A 111 -2.67 -18.15 -26.68
N THR A 112 -2.94 -17.17 -27.56
CA THR A 112 -2.27 -17.03 -28.86
C THR A 112 -0.79 -16.68 -28.67
N GLN A 113 -0.46 -15.73 -27.79
CA GLN A 113 0.93 -15.39 -27.44
C GLN A 113 1.66 -16.56 -26.78
N LEU A 114 0.99 -17.32 -25.90
CA LEU A 114 1.53 -18.53 -25.31
C LEU A 114 1.77 -19.61 -26.36
N GLN A 115 0.88 -19.75 -27.33
CA GLN A 115 1.00 -20.72 -28.41
C GLN A 115 2.08 -20.32 -29.43
N GLU A 116 2.19 -19.02 -29.77
CA GLU A 116 3.27 -18.45 -30.58
C GLU A 116 4.63 -18.64 -29.89
N ALA A 117 4.73 -18.35 -28.58
CA ALA A 117 5.93 -18.59 -27.79
C ALA A 117 6.27 -20.10 -27.68
N GLN A 118 5.27 -20.97 -27.56
CA GLN A 118 5.48 -22.43 -27.58
C GLN A 118 5.98 -22.92 -28.94
N GLU A 119 5.43 -22.41 -30.05
CA GLU A 119 5.92 -22.71 -31.40
C GLU A 119 7.34 -22.16 -31.62
N GLU A 120 7.65 -20.97 -31.12
CA GLU A 120 8.98 -20.38 -31.19
C GLU A 120 10.01 -21.19 -30.37
N ILE A 121 9.66 -21.63 -29.15
CA ILE A 121 10.48 -22.55 -28.35
C ILE A 121 10.68 -23.88 -29.10
N GLN A 122 9.67 -24.42 -29.79
CA GLN A 122 9.82 -25.64 -30.60
C GLN A 122 10.73 -25.41 -31.82
N ARG A 123 10.59 -24.28 -32.53
CA ARG A 123 11.48 -23.90 -33.65
C ARG A 123 12.93 -23.73 -33.19
N LEU A 124 13.14 -23.06 -32.05
CA LEU A 124 14.48 -22.87 -31.46
C LEU A 124 15.10 -24.19 -31.01
N ARG A 125 14.32 -25.11 -30.40
CA ARG A 125 14.78 -26.46 -30.06
C ARG A 125 15.19 -27.26 -31.29
N ALA A 126 14.36 -27.29 -32.33
CA ALA A 126 14.69 -27.98 -33.59
C ALA A 126 15.92 -27.37 -34.30
N ALA A 127 16.09 -26.05 -34.24
CA ALA A 127 17.29 -25.37 -34.74
C ALA A 127 18.55 -25.72 -33.94
N LEU A 128 18.44 -25.81 -32.61
CA LEU A 128 19.52 -26.27 -31.72
C LEU A 128 19.91 -27.72 -31.99
N GLU A 129 18.92 -28.59 -32.15
CA GLU A 129 19.12 -30.03 -32.41
C GLU A 129 19.76 -30.26 -33.78
N LYS A 130 19.34 -29.50 -34.81
CA LYS A 130 20.00 -29.46 -36.11
C LYS A 130 21.44 -28.92 -36.00
N LYS A 131 21.68 -27.87 -35.22
CA LYS A 131 23.03 -27.32 -35.01
C LYS A 131 23.95 -28.28 -34.24
N ALA A 132 23.41 -29.07 -33.32
CA ALA A 132 24.13 -30.13 -32.64
C ALA A 132 24.53 -31.25 -33.63
N GLN A 133 23.61 -31.66 -34.52
CA GLN A 133 23.92 -32.62 -35.59
C GLN A 133 24.97 -32.09 -36.59
N GLU A 134 24.88 -30.82 -36.99
CA GLU A 134 25.89 -30.16 -37.83
C GLU A 134 27.27 -30.12 -37.14
N LEU A 135 27.33 -29.74 -35.86
CA LEU A 135 28.56 -29.74 -35.08
C LEU A 135 29.14 -31.15 -34.94
N GLN A 136 28.31 -32.15 -34.67
CA GLN A 136 28.74 -33.53 -34.52
C GLN A 136 29.26 -34.11 -35.85
N SER A 137 28.62 -33.79 -36.97
CA SER A 137 29.13 -34.10 -38.32
C SER A 137 30.48 -33.42 -38.60
N THR A 138 30.67 -32.16 -38.23
CA THR A 138 31.98 -31.49 -38.41
C THR A 138 33.06 -32.06 -37.49
N LYS A 139 32.67 -32.54 -36.29
CA LYS A 139 33.56 -33.21 -35.35
C LYS A 139 34.01 -34.55 -35.92
N GLU A 140 33.08 -35.38 -36.39
CA GLU A 140 33.38 -36.68 -37.02
C GLU A 140 34.30 -36.51 -38.23
N GLN A 141 34.06 -35.49 -39.08
CA GLN A 141 34.95 -35.17 -40.21
C GLN A 141 36.34 -34.65 -39.80
N ALA A 142 36.45 -33.98 -38.64
CA ALA A 142 37.75 -33.57 -38.10
C ALA A 142 38.49 -34.76 -37.47
N GLU A 143 37.78 -35.65 -36.78
CA GLU A 143 38.34 -36.88 -36.19
C GLU A 143 38.82 -37.86 -37.28
N THR A 144 38.09 -38.02 -38.39
CA THR A 144 38.58 -38.84 -39.53
C THR A 144 39.83 -38.25 -40.16
N ARG A 145 39.85 -36.93 -40.43
CA ARG A 145 41.04 -36.27 -41.00
C ARG A 145 42.25 -36.37 -40.09
N LEU A 146 42.06 -36.28 -38.78
CA LEU A 146 43.13 -36.41 -37.81
C LEU A 146 43.67 -37.84 -37.77
N GLY A 147 42.80 -38.86 -37.89
CA GLY A 147 43.18 -40.25 -38.10
C GLY A 147 43.92 -40.48 -39.43
N ASP A 148 43.47 -39.87 -40.53
CA ASP A 148 44.14 -39.94 -41.84
C ASP A 148 45.58 -39.36 -41.75
N CYS A 149 45.75 -38.22 -41.06
CA CYS A 149 47.07 -37.63 -40.79
C CYS A 149 47.93 -38.50 -39.87
N GLU A 150 47.35 -39.16 -38.85
CA GLU A 150 48.06 -40.09 -37.98
C GLU A 150 48.53 -41.36 -38.72
N GLU A 151 47.73 -41.90 -39.63
CA GLU A 151 48.13 -43.02 -40.52
C GLU A 151 49.26 -42.59 -41.46
N GLN A 152 49.15 -41.42 -42.10
CA GLN A 152 50.23 -40.87 -42.94
C GLN A 152 51.53 -40.70 -42.15
N LEU A 153 51.46 -40.14 -40.93
CA LEU A 153 52.63 -40.01 -40.06
C LEU A 153 53.24 -41.38 -39.67
N MET A 154 52.44 -42.43 -39.48
CA MET A 154 52.96 -43.79 -39.25
C MET A 154 53.70 -44.34 -40.47
N VAL A 155 53.11 -44.24 -41.68
CA VAL A 155 53.76 -44.68 -42.93
C VAL A 155 55.09 -43.93 -43.14
N MET A 156 55.11 -42.62 -42.93
CA MET A 156 56.31 -41.80 -43.01
C MET A 156 57.38 -42.21 -41.98
N HIS A 157 57.00 -42.61 -40.77
CA HIS A 157 57.94 -43.15 -39.78
C HIS A 157 58.50 -44.52 -40.21
N GLU A 158 57.68 -45.42 -40.76
CA GLU A 158 58.14 -46.72 -41.26
C GLU A 158 59.12 -46.56 -42.44
N GLU A 159 58.87 -45.63 -43.36
CA GLU A 159 59.77 -45.34 -44.48
C GLU A 159 61.08 -44.68 -44.01
N LEU A 160 61.03 -43.79 -43.03
CA LEU A 160 62.24 -43.22 -42.41
C LEU A 160 63.08 -44.28 -41.68
N ASP A 161 62.46 -45.26 -41.04
CA ASP A 161 63.14 -46.39 -40.38
C ASP A 161 63.70 -47.42 -41.37
N GLN A 162 63.10 -47.56 -42.56
CA GLN A 162 63.68 -48.31 -43.68
C GLN A 162 64.89 -47.58 -44.26
N LEU A 163 64.80 -46.26 -44.46
CA LEU A 163 65.91 -45.43 -44.95
C LEU A 163 67.06 -45.33 -43.95
N ARG A 164 66.81 -45.36 -42.63
CA ARG A 164 67.87 -45.46 -41.60
C ARG A 164 68.72 -46.72 -41.71
N LYS A 165 68.21 -47.78 -42.33
CA LYS A 165 68.92 -49.05 -42.53
C LYS A 165 69.63 -49.15 -43.89
N GLY A 166 69.39 -48.20 -44.81
CA GLY A 166 69.99 -48.17 -46.16
C GLY A 166 70.99 -47.03 -46.34
N SER A 167 72.28 -47.36 -46.49
CA SER A 167 73.33 -46.37 -46.72
C SER A 167 73.34 -45.86 -48.18
N GLY A 168 72.61 -44.78 -48.47
CA GLY A 168 72.68 -44.10 -49.77
C GLY A 168 71.89 -42.79 -49.81
N THR A 169 72.54 -41.69 -50.19
CA THR A 169 71.87 -40.40 -50.44
C THR A 169 71.03 -40.48 -51.72
N SER A 170 69.70 -40.36 -51.59
CA SER A 170 68.72 -40.52 -52.67
C SER A 170 67.70 -39.36 -52.66
N PRO A 171 67.25 -38.86 -53.83
CA PRO A 171 66.29 -37.76 -53.93
C PRO A 171 64.92 -38.03 -53.27
N ASN A 172 64.55 -39.29 -53.00
CA ASN A 172 63.34 -39.60 -52.23
C ASN A 172 63.32 -38.95 -50.83
N ARG A 173 64.49 -38.69 -50.23
CA ARG A 173 64.56 -38.10 -48.89
C ARG A 173 64.08 -36.66 -48.84
N GLU A 174 64.27 -35.89 -49.92
CA GLU A 174 63.81 -34.50 -49.99
C GLU A 174 62.29 -34.43 -50.23
N ALA A 175 61.73 -35.36 -51.03
CA ALA A 175 60.29 -35.49 -51.19
C ALA A 175 59.59 -35.81 -49.87
N LEU A 176 60.11 -36.78 -49.10
CA LEU A 176 59.57 -37.13 -47.78
C LEU A 176 59.68 -35.98 -46.76
N TYR A 177 60.76 -35.20 -46.78
CA TYR A 177 60.83 -34.00 -45.93
C TYR A 177 59.78 -32.94 -46.32
N LYS A 178 59.44 -32.83 -47.60
CA LYS A 178 58.40 -31.91 -48.09
C LYS A 178 57.01 -32.36 -47.67
N GLU A 179 56.67 -33.64 -47.84
CA GLU A 179 55.39 -34.21 -47.40
C GLU A 179 55.22 -34.15 -45.86
N LEU A 180 56.32 -34.29 -45.09
CA LEU A 180 56.32 -34.13 -43.63
C LEU A 180 56.17 -32.66 -43.19
N LEU A 181 56.55 -31.70 -44.03
CA LEU A 181 56.28 -30.27 -43.84
C LEU A 181 54.82 -29.94 -44.16
N GLU A 182 54.31 -30.42 -45.30
CA GLU A 182 52.91 -30.19 -45.72
C GLU A 182 51.90 -30.77 -44.72
N THR A 183 52.09 -32.02 -44.27
CA THR A 183 51.26 -32.64 -43.22
C THR A 183 51.36 -31.94 -41.86
N ARG A 184 52.51 -31.34 -41.54
CA ARG A 184 52.66 -30.53 -40.32
C ARG A 184 51.90 -29.20 -40.43
N GLU A 185 51.95 -28.54 -41.57
CA GLU A 185 51.21 -27.29 -41.82
C GLU A 185 49.69 -27.52 -41.75
N GLU A 186 49.19 -28.63 -42.32
CA GLU A 186 47.78 -29.03 -42.20
C GLU A 186 47.35 -29.28 -40.74
N LEU A 187 48.20 -29.95 -39.95
CA LEU A 187 47.98 -30.17 -38.51
C LEU A 187 47.95 -28.85 -37.72
N GLU A 188 48.85 -27.92 -38.02
CA GLU A 188 48.88 -26.58 -37.40
C GLU A 188 47.62 -25.76 -37.78
N GLU A 189 47.13 -25.87 -39.01
CA GLU A 189 45.86 -25.25 -39.42
C GLU A 189 44.67 -25.84 -38.66
N VAL A 190 44.56 -27.17 -38.57
CA VAL A 190 43.50 -27.87 -37.82
C VAL A 190 43.50 -27.50 -36.34
N LEU A 191 44.69 -27.43 -35.71
CA LEU A 191 44.83 -26.97 -34.32
C LEU A 191 44.38 -25.51 -34.14
N SER A 192 44.73 -24.62 -35.08
CA SER A 192 44.28 -23.23 -35.05
C SER A 192 42.77 -23.11 -35.23
N SER A 193 42.15 -23.96 -36.06
CA SER A 193 40.69 -24.02 -36.26
C SER A 193 39.98 -24.46 -34.98
N LYS A 194 40.49 -25.51 -34.33
CA LYS A 194 39.99 -25.99 -33.03
C LYS A 194 40.06 -24.91 -31.95
N GLN A 195 41.19 -24.18 -31.84
CA GLN A 195 41.33 -23.09 -30.87
C GLN A 195 40.27 -21.99 -31.07
N ARG A 196 40.04 -21.55 -32.32
CA ARG A 196 38.99 -20.56 -32.64
C ARG A 196 37.59 -21.07 -32.28
N GLN A 197 37.31 -22.35 -32.45
CA GLN A 197 36.03 -22.96 -32.03
C GLN A 197 35.89 -23.01 -30.50
N GLU A 198 36.94 -23.38 -29.75
CA GLU A 198 36.91 -23.35 -28.29
C GLU A 198 36.71 -21.93 -27.73
N GLU A 199 37.31 -20.91 -28.35
CA GLU A 199 37.09 -19.51 -27.98
C GLU A 199 35.64 -19.06 -28.22
N GLN A 200 35.04 -19.45 -29.36
CA GLN A 200 33.63 -19.19 -29.62
C GLN A 200 32.70 -19.89 -28.62
N LEU A 201 33.01 -21.13 -28.23
CA LEU A 201 32.26 -21.84 -27.18
C LEU A 201 32.38 -21.13 -25.83
N ARG A 202 33.58 -20.71 -25.41
CA ARG A 202 33.80 -19.93 -24.18
C ARG A 202 33.04 -18.59 -24.20
N LEU A 203 32.91 -17.94 -25.35
CA LEU A 203 32.09 -16.74 -25.51
C LEU A 203 30.59 -17.04 -25.35
N ARG A 204 30.08 -18.09 -26.00
CA ARG A 204 28.67 -18.53 -25.84
C ARG A 204 28.34 -18.97 -24.42
N GLU A 205 29.26 -19.61 -23.70
CA GLU A 205 29.11 -19.95 -22.29
C GLU A 205 29.01 -18.70 -21.40
N ARG A 206 29.78 -17.66 -21.69
CA ARG A 206 29.68 -16.35 -21.01
C ARG A 206 28.35 -15.66 -21.29
N GLU A 207 27.92 -15.62 -22.56
CA GLU A 207 26.59 -15.09 -22.96
C GLU A 207 25.44 -15.84 -22.26
N LEU A 208 25.47 -17.17 -22.26
CA LEU A 208 24.48 -18.00 -21.55
C LEU A 208 24.50 -17.78 -20.04
N THR A 209 25.66 -17.47 -19.46
CA THR A 209 25.78 -17.16 -18.03
C THR A 209 25.22 -15.78 -17.71
N ALA A 210 25.47 -14.78 -18.57
CA ALA A 210 24.89 -13.44 -18.45
C ALA A 210 23.35 -13.48 -18.59
N LEU A 211 22.83 -14.18 -19.60
CA LEU A 211 21.38 -14.36 -19.79
C LEU A 211 20.72 -15.12 -18.63
N LYS A 212 21.39 -16.11 -18.04
CA LYS A 212 20.94 -16.77 -16.80
C LYS A 212 20.99 -15.84 -15.57
N GLY A 213 21.84 -14.82 -15.58
CA GLY A 213 21.87 -13.76 -14.58
C GLY A 213 20.65 -12.84 -14.74
N ALA A 214 20.51 -12.23 -15.91
CA ALA A 214 19.39 -11.34 -16.24
C ALA A 214 18.01 -11.99 -15.99
N LEU A 215 17.82 -13.25 -16.41
CA LEU A 215 16.56 -13.98 -16.17
C LEU A 215 16.30 -14.22 -14.67
N LYS A 216 17.33 -14.43 -13.84
CA LYS A 216 17.15 -14.52 -12.38
C LYS A 216 16.80 -13.17 -11.77
N GLU A 217 17.33 -12.09 -12.31
CA GLU A 217 17.04 -10.72 -11.86
C GLU A 217 15.62 -10.31 -12.24
N GLU A 218 15.14 -10.64 -13.45
CA GLU A 218 13.74 -10.47 -13.86
C GLU A 218 12.78 -11.32 -13.02
N VAL A 219 13.08 -12.59 -12.75
CA VAL A 219 12.24 -13.41 -11.87
C VAL A 219 12.20 -12.80 -10.46
N ALA A 220 13.34 -12.35 -9.94
CA ALA A 220 13.41 -11.70 -8.63
C ALA A 220 12.77 -10.29 -8.59
N SER A 221 12.62 -9.59 -9.72
CA SER A 221 11.84 -8.35 -9.78
C SER A 221 10.34 -8.63 -9.83
N HIS A 222 9.91 -9.59 -10.66
CA HIS A 222 8.51 -10.04 -10.72
C HIS A 222 8.02 -10.61 -9.38
N ASP A 223 8.83 -11.41 -8.67
CA ASP A 223 8.48 -11.91 -7.33
C ASP A 223 8.26 -10.75 -6.34
N LYS A 224 9.13 -9.73 -6.36
CA LYS A 224 8.96 -8.51 -5.53
C LYS A 224 7.71 -7.72 -5.92
N GLU A 225 7.35 -7.67 -7.20
CA GLU A 225 6.14 -7.00 -7.67
C GLU A 225 4.87 -7.77 -7.27
N LEU A 226 4.87 -9.09 -7.38
CA LEU A 226 3.80 -9.95 -6.88
C LEU A 226 3.62 -9.79 -5.36
N ASP A 227 4.70 -9.69 -4.60
CA ASP A 227 4.62 -9.46 -3.16
C ASP A 227 4.16 -8.04 -2.80
N ARG A 228 4.55 -6.99 -3.54
CA ARG A 228 3.96 -5.64 -3.40
C ARG A 228 2.46 -5.66 -3.66
N VAL A 229 2.02 -6.32 -4.73
CA VAL A 229 0.60 -6.45 -5.08
C VAL A 229 -0.16 -7.24 -4.02
N ARG A 230 0.40 -8.34 -3.48
CA ARG A 230 -0.18 -9.08 -2.33
C ARG A 230 -0.29 -8.21 -1.08
N GLN A 231 0.74 -7.44 -0.74
CA GLN A 231 0.73 -6.53 0.40
C GLN A 231 -0.32 -5.42 0.23
N GLN A 232 -0.47 -4.89 -0.99
CA GLN A 232 -1.51 -3.91 -1.30
C GLN A 232 -2.92 -4.51 -1.13
N TYR A 233 -3.21 -5.67 -1.73
CA TYR A 233 -4.48 -6.36 -1.52
C TYR A 233 -4.76 -6.69 -0.06
N GLN A 234 -3.74 -7.08 0.72
CA GLN A 234 -3.89 -7.32 2.15
C GLN A 234 -4.24 -6.02 2.89
N SER A 235 -3.56 -4.91 2.59
CA SER A 235 -3.85 -3.59 3.17
C SER A 235 -5.25 -3.09 2.80
N ASP A 236 -5.69 -3.28 1.55
CA ASP A 236 -7.03 -2.91 1.09
C ASP A 236 -8.11 -3.75 1.79
N VAL A 237 -7.88 -5.06 1.96
CA VAL A 237 -8.77 -5.96 2.73
C VAL A 237 -8.84 -5.55 4.20
N ASP A 238 -7.71 -5.20 4.81
CA ASP A 238 -7.68 -4.76 6.21
C ASP A 238 -8.30 -3.37 6.41
N GLN A 239 -8.19 -2.47 5.42
CA GLN A 239 -8.91 -1.20 5.39
C GLN A 239 -10.43 -1.40 5.25
N LEU A 240 -10.86 -2.31 4.37
CA LEU A 240 -12.28 -2.67 4.22
C LEU A 240 -12.84 -3.32 5.51
N ARG A 241 -12.04 -4.14 6.21
CA ARG A 241 -12.41 -4.70 7.52
C ARG A 241 -12.63 -3.61 8.56
N ARG A 242 -11.68 -2.67 8.71
CA ARG A 242 -11.83 -1.53 9.64
C ARG A 242 -13.05 -0.69 9.29
N SER A 243 -13.26 -0.35 8.01
CA SER A 243 -14.45 0.39 7.58
C SER A 243 -15.76 -0.36 7.85
N MET A 244 -15.77 -1.69 7.80
CA MET A 244 -16.92 -2.52 8.17
C MET A 244 -17.15 -2.54 9.69
N GLU A 245 -16.07 -2.58 10.47
CA GLU A 245 -16.10 -2.49 11.94
C GLU A 245 -16.60 -1.12 12.41
N ASP A 246 -16.10 -0.03 11.82
CA ASP A 246 -16.55 1.36 12.06
C ASP A 246 -18.06 1.51 11.76
N VAL A 247 -18.52 1.04 10.60
CA VAL A 247 -19.96 1.07 10.22
C VAL A 247 -20.82 0.23 11.16
N SER A 248 -20.32 -0.93 11.61
CA SER A 248 -21.00 -1.77 12.60
C SER A 248 -21.12 -1.08 13.97
N GLN A 249 -20.07 -0.36 14.38
CA GLN A 249 -20.06 0.40 15.62
C GLN A 249 -20.97 1.63 15.55
N ASP A 250 -21.00 2.33 14.41
CA ASP A 250 -21.96 3.41 14.15
C ASP A 250 -23.41 2.90 14.11
N GLN A 251 -23.66 1.73 13.53
CA GLN A 251 -24.99 1.10 13.61
C GLN A 251 -25.39 0.83 15.06
N ALA A 252 -24.49 0.26 15.88
CA ALA A 252 -24.75 0.02 17.29
C ALA A 252 -25.03 1.33 18.05
N ASN A 253 -24.25 2.38 17.79
CA ASN A 253 -24.47 3.72 18.38
C ASN A 253 -25.86 4.26 18.00
N LEU A 254 -26.21 4.24 16.72
CA LEU A 254 -27.53 4.67 16.22
C LEU A 254 -28.68 3.84 16.80
N GLU A 255 -28.48 2.54 17.03
CA GLU A 255 -29.47 1.70 17.71
C GLU A 255 -29.65 2.10 19.19
N THR A 256 -28.58 2.47 19.90
CA THR A 256 -28.72 3.00 21.28
C THR A 256 -29.41 4.36 21.32
N GLU A 257 -29.09 5.28 20.40
CA GLU A 257 -29.78 6.57 20.31
C GLU A 257 -31.26 6.41 19.94
N ARG A 258 -31.57 5.52 18.99
CA ARG A 258 -32.95 5.12 18.69
C ARG A 258 -33.65 4.55 19.94
N GLN A 259 -32.99 3.76 20.78
CA GLN A 259 -33.59 3.28 22.03
C GLN A 259 -33.85 4.42 23.04
N LYS A 260 -32.92 5.38 23.18
CA LYS A 260 -33.09 6.58 24.02
C LYS A 260 -34.26 7.44 23.53
N ILE A 261 -34.31 7.75 22.24
CA ILE A 261 -35.41 8.52 21.63
C ILE A 261 -36.74 7.80 21.83
N ASN A 262 -36.81 6.49 21.64
CA ASN A 262 -38.03 5.71 21.91
C ASN A 262 -38.43 5.72 23.40
N ALA A 263 -37.48 5.81 24.34
CA ALA A 263 -37.78 5.98 25.76
C ALA A 263 -38.35 7.38 26.06
N VAL A 264 -37.78 8.43 25.48
CA VAL A 264 -38.30 9.80 25.57
C VAL A 264 -39.71 9.90 24.97
N VAL A 265 -39.94 9.34 23.77
CA VAL A 265 -41.27 9.32 23.14
C VAL A 265 -42.30 8.60 24.03
N ARG A 266 -41.95 7.45 24.62
CA ARG A 266 -42.85 6.76 25.57
C ARG A 266 -43.12 7.55 26.85
N ASN A 267 -42.17 8.37 27.30
CA ASN A 267 -42.38 9.24 28.46
C ASN A 267 -43.30 10.42 28.11
N LEU A 268 -43.06 11.10 26.99
CA LEU A 268 -43.91 12.19 26.51
C LEU A 268 -45.33 11.71 26.18
N GLN A 269 -45.50 10.48 25.68
CA GLN A 269 -46.82 9.85 25.51
C GLN A 269 -47.54 9.70 26.85
N ARG A 270 -46.86 9.22 27.89
CA ARG A 270 -47.42 9.07 29.23
C ARG A 270 -47.76 10.41 29.88
N GLU A 271 -46.86 11.39 29.80
CA GLU A 271 -47.11 12.77 30.29
C GLU A 271 -48.30 13.41 29.58
N LEU A 272 -48.47 13.13 28.28
CA LEU A 272 -49.66 13.56 27.52
C LEU A 272 -50.93 12.84 27.99
N GLU A 273 -50.88 11.53 28.23
CA GLU A 273 -52.00 10.75 28.80
C GLU A 273 -52.38 11.24 30.20
N GLU A 274 -51.40 11.43 31.10
CA GLU A 274 -51.58 11.99 32.45
C GLU A 274 -52.23 13.39 32.38
N SER A 275 -51.75 14.29 31.51
CA SER A 275 -52.37 15.61 31.31
C SER A 275 -53.80 15.53 30.72
N ALA A 276 -54.08 14.52 29.90
CA ALA A 276 -55.41 14.29 29.33
C ALA A 276 -56.40 13.78 30.39
N GLU A 277 -55.93 12.91 31.29
CA GLU A 277 -56.66 12.45 32.48
C GLU A 277 -56.92 13.58 33.47
N GLU A 278 -55.90 14.39 33.80
CA GLU A 278 -56.05 15.59 34.64
C GLU A 278 -57.06 16.57 34.07
N THR A 279 -56.96 16.92 32.77
CA THR A 279 -57.94 17.80 32.14
C THR A 279 -59.33 17.16 32.09
N GLY A 280 -59.43 15.83 32.04
CA GLY A 280 -60.67 15.07 32.21
C GLY A 280 -61.26 15.27 33.60
N HIS A 281 -60.45 15.04 34.64
CA HIS A 281 -60.83 15.23 36.03
C HIS A 281 -61.32 16.66 36.31
N TRP A 282 -60.61 17.68 35.81
CA TRP A 282 -61.03 19.09 35.96
C TRP A 282 -62.34 19.39 35.22
N ARG A 283 -62.58 18.81 34.04
CA ARG A 283 -63.87 18.93 33.32
C ARG A 283 -65.01 18.29 34.12
N ASP A 284 -64.79 17.11 34.68
CA ASP A 284 -65.79 16.38 35.48
C ASP A 284 -66.10 17.10 36.81
N MET A 285 -65.07 17.60 37.50
CA MET A 285 -65.25 18.42 38.72
C MET A 285 -65.99 19.73 38.42
N PHE A 286 -65.67 20.41 37.32
CA PHE A 286 -66.42 21.58 36.90
C PHE A 286 -67.89 21.25 36.57
N GLN A 287 -68.14 20.10 35.94
CA GLN A 287 -69.51 19.66 35.64
C GLN A 287 -70.29 19.31 36.91
N LYS A 288 -69.67 18.63 37.89
CA LYS A 288 -70.25 18.38 39.23
C LYS A 288 -70.60 19.68 39.95
N ASN A 289 -69.64 20.61 40.09
CA ASN A 289 -69.88 21.90 40.74
C ASN A 289 -71.01 22.69 40.05
N LYS A 290 -71.13 22.58 38.73
CA LYS A 290 -72.21 23.20 37.94
C LYS A 290 -73.56 22.52 38.17
N ASP A 291 -73.59 21.22 38.45
CA ASP A 291 -74.80 20.47 38.81
C ASP A 291 -75.22 20.74 40.27
N GLU A 292 -74.28 20.81 41.20
CA GLU A 292 -74.50 21.26 42.58
C GLU A 292 -75.00 22.72 42.65
N LEU A 293 -74.49 23.60 41.77
CA LEU A 293 -75.01 24.96 41.63
C LEU A 293 -76.43 24.99 41.05
N ARG A 294 -76.83 23.98 40.25
CA ARG A 294 -78.21 23.84 39.77
C ARG A 294 -79.14 23.32 40.87
N THR A 295 -78.71 22.35 41.67
CA THR A 295 -79.53 21.82 42.78
C THR A 295 -79.70 22.86 43.89
N THR A 296 -78.63 23.50 44.35
CA THR A 296 -78.72 24.60 45.35
C THR A 296 -79.57 25.78 44.86
N LYS A 297 -79.56 26.07 43.54
CA LYS A 297 -80.49 27.05 42.95
C LYS A 297 -81.95 26.57 42.98
N GLN A 298 -82.21 25.29 42.80
CA GLN A 298 -83.56 24.71 42.90
C GLN A 298 -84.06 24.71 44.36
N GLU A 299 -83.21 24.30 45.31
CA GLU A 299 -83.48 24.37 46.75
C GLU A 299 -83.79 25.81 47.20
N LEU A 300 -83.01 26.80 46.75
CA LEU A 300 -83.28 28.21 47.04
C LEU A 300 -84.60 28.72 46.43
N LEU A 301 -85.06 28.16 45.31
CA LEU A 301 -86.38 28.48 44.75
C LEU A 301 -87.50 27.83 45.56
N GLN A 302 -87.30 26.59 46.03
CA GLN A 302 -88.26 25.92 46.92
C GLN A 302 -88.42 26.69 48.25
N VAL A 303 -87.32 27.03 48.92
CA VAL A 303 -87.35 27.80 50.18
C VAL A 303 -88.00 29.18 50.01
N LYS A 304 -87.93 29.78 48.81
CA LYS A 304 -88.66 31.03 48.52
C LYS A 304 -90.17 30.82 48.44
N LEU A 305 -90.63 29.74 47.80
CA LEU A 305 -92.05 29.40 47.75
C LEU A 305 -92.59 29.08 49.14
N GLU A 306 -91.86 28.25 49.92
CA GLU A 306 -92.21 27.95 51.32
C GLU A 306 -92.28 29.24 52.16
N ARG A 307 -91.39 30.21 51.95
CA ARG A 307 -91.45 31.52 52.63
C ARG A 307 -92.66 32.35 52.21
N GLU A 308 -93.01 32.33 50.92
CA GLU A 308 -94.20 33.01 50.40
C GLU A 308 -95.48 32.39 50.99
N GLU A 309 -95.57 31.07 51.07
CA GLU A 309 -96.65 30.33 51.75
C GLU A 309 -96.80 30.75 53.23
N PHE A 310 -95.70 30.76 54.01
CA PHE A 310 -95.74 31.23 55.41
C PHE A 310 -96.12 32.72 55.55
N GLU A 311 -95.75 33.57 54.59
CA GLU A 311 -96.18 34.98 54.55
C GLU A 311 -97.69 35.11 54.27
N GLU A 312 -98.31 34.16 53.56
CA GLU A 312 -99.76 34.10 53.34
C GLU A 312 -100.51 33.63 54.58
N GLU A 313 -100.06 32.55 55.23
CA GLU A 313 -100.64 32.06 56.50
C GLU A 313 -100.67 33.16 57.58
N LEU A 314 -99.57 33.92 57.69
CA LEU A 314 -99.46 35.07 58.60
C LEU A 314 -100.39 36.23 58.24
N ARG A 315 -100.87 36.32 56.99
CA ARG A 315 -101.85 37.32 56.53
C ARG A 315 -103.26 36.91 56.92
N GLU A 316 -103.65 35.67 56.65
CA GLU A 316 -104.96 35.12 57.04
C GLU A 316 -105.18 35.20 58.57
N LEU A 317 -104.14 34.89 59.35
CA LEU A 317 -104.20 35.00 60.81
C LEU A 317 -104.54 36.42 61.28
N ARG A 318 -104.01 37.46 60.61
CA ARG A 318 -104.29 38.87 60.97
C ARG A 318 -105.73 39.27 60.66
N GLU A 319 -106.27 38.82 59.52
CA GLU A 319 -107.66 39.13 59.12
C GLU A 319 -108.68 38.52 60.08
N ARG A 320 -108.42 37.30 60.58
CA ARG A 320 -109.25 36.64 61.61
C ARG A 320 -109.28 37.43 62.93
N PHE A 321 -108.18 38.12 63.29
CA PHE A 321 -108.13 38.97 64.49
C PHE A 321 -108.85 40.32 64.36
N SER A 322 -109.14 40.81 63.14
CA SER A 322 -109.94 42.02 62.93
C SER A 322 -111.43 41.78 63.08
N ALA A 323 -111.98 40.72 62.45
CA ALA A 323 -113.42 40.43 62.47
C ALA A 323 -113.98 40.28 63.90
N MET A 324 -113.23 39.60 64.78
CA MET A 324 -113.59 39.40 66.19
C MET A 324 -113.72 40.71 67.00
N ARG A 325 -113.17 41.84 66.51
CA ARG A 325 -113.32 43.14 67.19
C ARG A 325 -114.62 43.85 66.83
N GLU A 326 -115.13 43.65 65.62
CA GLU A 326 -116.33 44.35 65.12
C GLU A 326 -117.62 43.83 65.77
N GLU A 327 -117.68 42.55 66.11
CA GLU A 327 -118.83 41.92 66.80
C GLU A 327 -119.06 42.47 68.22
N VAL A 328 -118.03 43.00 68.87
CA VAL A 328 -118.09 43.50 70.26
C VAL A 328 -118.78 44.86 70.37
N ASP A 329 -118.75 45.67 69.31
CA ASP A 329 -119.26 47.04 69.33
C ASP A 329 -120.78 47.17 69.08
N GLN A 330 -121.45 46.14 68.56
CA GLN A 330 -122.89 46.22 68.21
C GLN A 330 -123.88 46.12 69.39
N VAL A 331 -123.46 45.67 70.58
CA VAL A 331 -124.39 45.27 71.66
C VAL A 331 -124.77 46.43 72.63
N ARG A 332 -124.37 47.68 72.35
CA ARG A 332 -124.33 48.76 73.36
C ARG A 332 -125.43 49.84 73.36
N SER A 333 -126.56 49.70 72.64
CA SER A 333 -127.55 50.80 72.54
C SER A 333 -129.05 50.42 72.44
N SER A 334 -129.84 50.71 73.48
CA SER A 334 -131.23 51.27 73.41
C SER A 334 -131.89 51.38 74.81
N THR A 335 -132.92 52.23 74.95
CA THR A 335 -133.45 52.74 76.22
C THR A 335 -134.97 52.97 76.22
N VAL A 336 -135.61 52.66 77.37
CA VAL A 336 -136.58 53.46 78.18
C VAL A 336 -137.89 53.99 77.54
N ASP A 337 -139.02 53.91 78.29
CA ASP A 337 -140.07 54.96 78.45
C ASP A 337 -141.30 54.40 79.23
N ALA A 338 -142.40 55.15 79.42
CA ALA A 338 -142.59 56.19 80.45
C ALA A 338 -144.05 56.75 80.42
N SER A 339 -144.80 56.72 81.53
CA SER A 339 -146.02 57.54 81.77
C SER A 339 -146.49 57.46 83.24
N GLU A 340 -146.18 58.38 84.14
CA GLU A 340 -146.54 59.82 84.24
C GLU A 340 -147.86 60.14 84.99
N LEU A 341 -147.70 60.95 86.05
CA LEU A 341 -148.52 62.15 86.34
C LEU A 341 -149.99 62.03 86.84
N GLU A 342 -150.36 61.01 87.61
CA GLU A 342 -151.53 61.13 88.53
C GLU A 342 -151.24 60.80 90.01
N ALA A 343 -150.12 60.13 90.31
CA ALA A 343 -149.60 60.04 91.67
C ALA A 343 -149.00 61.38 92.19
N LEU A 344 -149.00 62.45 91.36
CA LEU A 344 -148.54 63.83 91.65
C LEU A 344 -149.03 64.44 92.98
N ARG A 345 -150.14 63.95 93.55
CA ARG A 345 -150.64 64.41 94.86
C ARG A 345 -150.02 63.65 96.05
N LYS A 346 -149.46 62.47 95.79
CA LYS A 346 -148.49 61.76 96.66
C LYS A 346 -147.09 62.39 96.51
N GLU A 347 -146.76 62.88 95.31
CA GLU A 347 -145.48 63.55 95.02
C GLU A 347 -145.23 64.82 95.83
N LEU A 348 -146.23 65.49 96.42
CA LEU A 348 -145.94 66.60 97.36
C LEU A 348 -145.39 66.13 98.72
N ARG A 349 -145.67 64.89 99.13
CA ARG A 349 -145.05 64.27 100.32
C ARG A 349 -143.76 63.54 99.94
N GLN A 350 -143.75 62.86 98.80
CA GLN A 350 -142.51 62.28 98.27
C GLN A 350 -141.51 63.38 97.91
N ALA A 351 -141.88 64.60 97.54
CA ALA A 351 -140.94 65.72 97.34
C ALA A 351 -140.11 66.07 98.59
N GLN A 352 -140.60 65.74 99.79
CA GLN A 352 -139.85 65.95 101.04
C GLN A 352 -138.88 64.78 101.35
N GLU A 353 -139.14 63.59 100.81
CA GLU A 353 -138.24 62.43 100.86
C GLU A 353 -137.24 62.46 99.69
N ALA A 354 -137.72 62.75 98.48
CA ALA A 354 -136.94 63.02 97.27
C ALA A 354 -135.97 64.20 97.43
N LYS A 355 -136.20 65.16 98.35
CA LYS A 355 -135.18 66.16 98.72
C LYS A 355 -134.00 65.56 99.51
N ARG A 356 -134.25 64.51 100.31
CA ARG A 356 -133.19 63.75 100.99
C ARG A 356 -132.50 62.79 100.02
N GLU A 357 -133.26 62.17 99.11
CA GLU A 357 -132.71 61.33 98.05
C GLU A 357 -131.90 62.15 97.05
N LEU A 358 -132.33 63.34 96.61
CA LEU A 358 -131.53 64.27 95.79
C LEU A 358 -130.20 64.68 96.43
N MET A 359 -130.13 64.76 97.76
CA MET A 359 -128.86 65.02 98.44
C MET A 359 -127.94 63.79 98.41
N ALA A 360 -128.49 62.57 98.45
CA ALA A 360 -127.75 61.33 98.28
C ALA A 360 -127.35 61.08 96.80
N GLU A 361 -128.24 61.37 95.84
CA GLU A 361 -127.96 61.32 94.41
C GLU A 361 -126.94 62.38 94.00
N LYS A 362 -126.97 63.58 94.61
CA LYS A 362 -125.89 64.57 94.43
C LYS A 362 -124.56 64.01 94.94
N GLN A 363 -124.52 63.38 96.11
CA GLN A 363 -123.30 62.73 96.61
C GLN A 363 -122.82 61.62 95.67
N ALA A 364 -123.74 60.80 95.13
CA ALA A 364 -123.42 59.77 94.14
C ALA A 364 -122.98 60.36 92.78
N GLN A 365 -123.51 61.52 92.37
CA GLN A 365 -123.05 62.26 91.18
C GLN A 365 -121.67 62.87 91.40
N ASP A 366 -121.39 63.46 92.57
CA ASP A 366 -120.06 63.95 92.95
C ASP A 366 -119.03 62.80 93.00
N GLU A 367 -119.44 61.59 93.39
CA GLU A 367 -118.60 60.38 93.31
C GLU A 367 -118.39 59.87 91.88
N ARG A 368 -119.42 59.87 91.03
CA ARG A 368 -119.29 59.55 89.59
C ARG A 368 -118.43 60.57 88.86
N LEU A 369 -118.52 61.86 89.19
CA LEU A 369 -117.64 62.90 88.67
C LEU A 369 -116.19 62.64 89.08
N ARG A 370 -115.93 62.33 90.37
CA ARG A 370 -114.59 61.92 90.83
C ARG A 370 -114.07 60.65 90.16
N GLN A 371 -114.93 59.71 89.81
CA GLN A 371 -114.55 58.53 89.01
C GLN A 371 -114.15 58.93 87.58
N ARG A 372 -114.96 59.76 86.90
CA ARG A 372 -114.63 60.28 85.55
C ARG A 372 -113.38 61.17 85.55
N GLU A 373 -113.14 61.95 86.60
CA GLU A 373 -111.90 62.73 86.78
C GLU A 373 -110.68 61.81 86.92
N ARG A 374 -110.79 60.71 87.69
CA ARG A 374 -109.71 59.70 87.79
C ARG A 374 -109.45 59.00 86.47
N GLU A 375 -110.50 58.63 85.73
CA GLU A 375 -110.37 58.05 84.38
C GLU A 375 -109.70 59.02 83.40
N LEU A 376 -110.09 60.30 83.42
CA LEU A 376 -109.47 61.35 82.60
C LEU A 376 -108.02 61.63 82.98
N VAL A 377 -107.65 61.50 84.25
CA VAL A 377 -106.25 61.60 84.70
C VAL A 377 -105.45 60.37 84.26
N ALA A 378 -106.01 59.16 84.35
CA ALA A 378 -105.37 57.93 83.88
C ALA A 378 -105.14 57.96 82.35
N LEU A 379 -106.14 58.37 81.57
CA LEU A 379 -106.02 58.53 80.11
C LEU A 379 -105.03 59.65 79.73
N LYS A 380 -104.92 60.72 80.52
CA LYS A 380 -103.87 61.74 80.33
C LYS A 380 -102.47 61.24 80.72
N GLY A 381 -102.38 60.24 81.60
CA GLY A 381 -101.14 59.53 81.93
C GLY A 381 -100.66 58.67 80.76
N THR A 382 -101.51 57.74 80.31
CA THR A 382 -101.17 56.84 79.20
C THR A 382 -100.88 57.60 77.90
N MET A 383 -101.64 58.66 77.58
CA MET A 383 -101.34 59.51 76.41
C MET A 383 -100.00 60.26 76.52
N ARG A 384 -99.49 60.53 77.73
CA ARG A 384 -98.14 61.08 77.93
C ARG A 384 -97.06 60.01 77.78
N GLU A 385 -97.32 58.80 78.29
CA GLU A 385 -96.40 57.66 78.18
C GLU A 385 -96.26 57.18 76.71
N GLU A 386 -97.35 57.21 75.94
CA GLU A 386 -97.31 57.01 74.49
C GLU A 386 -96.58 58.14 73.74
N ALA A 387 -96.72 59.40 74.18
CA ALA A 387 -95.96 60.51 73.60
C ALA A 387 -94.45 60.35 73.86
N SER A 388 -94.04 60.08 75.11
CA SER A 388 -92.63 59.91 75.47
C SER A 388 -92.00 58.69 74.80
N SER A 389 -92.74 57.58 74.66
CA SER A 389 -92.22 56.39 73.97
C SER A 389 -92.08 56.60 72.46
N ARG A 390 -92.95 57.40 71.82
CA ARG A 390 -92.76 57.84 70.43
C ARG A 390 -91.56 58.76 70.27
N ASP A 391 -91.36 59.72 71.18
CA ASP A 391 -90.18 60.60 71.19
C ASP A 391 -88.87 59.80 71.37
N GLU A 392 -88.85 58.79 72.25
CA GLU A 392 -87.71 57.88 72.40
C GLU A 392 -87.39 57.08 71.13
N VAL A 393 -88.42 56.59 70.42
CA VAL A 393 -88.24 55.85 69.15
C VAL A 393 -87.73 56.78 68.05
N LEU A 394 -88.23 58.01 67.97
CA LEU A 394 -87.73 59.03 67.03
C LEU A 394 -86.27 59.40 67.31
N GLU A 395 -85.86 59.48 68.58
CA GLU A 395 -84.46 59.70 68.95
C GLU A 395 -83.54 58.50 68.65
N ARG A 396 -84.05 57.26 68.72
CA ARG A 396 -83.30 56.08 68.26
C ARG A 396 -83.09 56.14 66.74
N HIS A 397 -84.15 56.34 65.97
CA HIS A 397 -84.04 56.48 64.51
C HIS A 397 -83.15 57.65 64.06
N ARG A 398 -83.14 58.78 64.79
CA ARG A 398 -82.19 59.88 64.55
C ARG A 398 -80.74 59.45 64.75
N LYS A 399 -80.44 58.65 65.78
CA LYS A 399 -79.09 58.10 66.02
C LYS A 399 -78.69 57.08 64.96
N ASP A 400 -79.60 56.18 64.59
CA ASP A 400 -79.38 55.18 63.54
C ASP A 400 -79.08 55.85 62.18
N LEU A 401 -79.87 56.87 61.81
CA LEU A 401 -79.64 57.68 60.60
C LEU A 401 -78.27 58.39 60.62
N GLN A 402 -77.86 58.96 61.75
CA GLN A 402 -76.54 59.56 61.87
C GLN A 402 -75.41 58.52 61.83
N GLN A 403 -75.62 57.31 62.34
CA GLN A 403 -74.64 56.23 62.26
C GLN A 403 -74.48 55.74 60.81
N LEU A 404 -75.58 55.45 60.12
CA LEU A 404 -75.58 55.07 58.71
C LEU A 404 -74.96 56.16 57.80
N GLN A 405 -75.12 57.45 58.15
CA GLN A 405 -74.43 58.54 57.46
C GLN A 405 -72.90 58.49 57.65
N ARG A 406 -72.42 58.23 58.89
CA ARG A 406 -70.97 58.08 59.16
C ARG A 406 -70.40 56.88 58.42
N GLU A 407 -71.06 55.73 58.51
CA GLU A 407 -70.66 54.49 57.81
C GLU A 407 -70.62 54.68 56.28
N ARG A 408 -71.61 55.40 55.71
CA ARG A 408 -71.63 55.76 54.29
C ARG A 408 -70.47 56.69 53.93
N ASP A 409 -70.16 57.71 54.72
CA ASP A 409 -69.09 58.65 54.43
C ASP A 409 -67.70 58.03 54.62
N GLU A 410 -67.55 57.07 55.54
CA GLU A 410 -66.36 56.23 55.69
C GLU A 410 -66.20 55.27 54.50
N ALA A 411 -67.26 54.62 54.04
CA ALA A 411 -67.24 53.79 52.84
C ALA A 411 -66.89 54.60 51.57
N VAL A 412 -67.36 55.85 51.45
CA VAL A 412 -66.97 56.75 50.35
C VAL A 412 -65.49 57.11 50.40
N LYS A 413 -64.91 57.36 51.60
CA LYS A 413 -63.47 57.60 51.76
C LYS A 413 -62.64 56.37 51.40
N ALA A 414 -63.04 55.19 51.89
CA ALA A 414 -62.38 53.92 51.58
C ALA A 414 -62.45 53.58 50.08
N LYS A 415 -63.58 53.89 49.43
CA LYS A 415 -63.70 53.77 47.97
C LYS A 415 -62.71 54.71 47.26
N ALA A 416 -62.63 55.98 47.66
CA ALA A 416 -61.72 56.94 47.04
C ALA A 416 -60.23 56.54 47.18
N SER A 417 -59.82 56.01 48.34
CA SER A 417 -58.45 55.48 48.50
C SER A 417 -58.19 54.26 47.62
N LEU A 418 -59.15 53.33 47.50
CA LEU A 418 -59.03 52.17 46.61
C LEU A 418 -59.01 52.56 45.12
N GLU A 419 -59.72 53.62 44.73
CA GLU A 419 -59.66 54.18 43.37
C GLU A 419 -58.27 54.78 43.09
N MET A 420 -57.69 55.55 44.02
CA MET A 420 -56.31 56.06 43.90
C MET A 420 -55.25 54.95 43.88
N GLU A 421 -55.37 53.93 44.74
CA GLU A 421 -54.48 52.77 44.74
C GLU A 421 -54.56 52.01 43.42
N ARG A 422 -55.78 51.78 42.90
CA ARG A 422 -56.01 51.17 41.59
C ARG A 422 -55.38 51.97 40.46
N GLU A 423 -55.53 53.29 40.45
CA GLU A 423 -54.91 54.17 39.44
C GLU A 423 -53.39 54.08 39.49
N SER A 424 -52.78 54.08 40.68
CA SER A 424 -51.33 53.91 40.84
C SER A 424 -50.84 52.53 40.38
N ALA A 425 -51.59 51.47 40.69
CA ALA A 425 -51.30 50.11 40.22
C ALA A 425 -51.45 49.97 38.70
N GLU A 426 -52.40 50.67 38.08
CA GLU A 426 -52.56 50.71 36.63
C GLU A 426 -51.43 51.49 35.94
N GLN A 427 -50.89 52.54 36.56
CA GLN A 427 -49.69 53.24 36.09
C GLN A 427 -48.44 52.35 36.18
N VAL A 428 -48.23 51.66 37.30
CA VAL A 428 -47.13 50.68 37.45
C VAL A 428 -47.25 49.57 36.42
N LYS A 429 -48.45 49.01 36.21
CA LYS A 429 -48.70 48.01 35.17
C LYS A 429 -48.33 48.52 33.78
N LYS A 430 -48.72 49.74 33.41
CA LYS A 430 -48.36 50.35 32.11
C LYS A 430 -46.84 50.50 31.96
N GLY A 431 -46.12 50.84 33.03
CA GLY A 431 -44.66 50.91 33.05
C GLY A 431 -43.97 49.54 32.88
N VAL A 432 -44.49 48.48 33.49
CA VAL A 432 -44.00 47.11 33.30
C VAL A 432 -44.32 46.61 31.89
N GLU A 433 -45.47 46.97 31.33
CA GLU A 433 -45.79 46.64 29.94
C GLU A 433 -44.89 47.36 28.93
N SER A 434 -44.46 48.61 29.18
CA SER A 434 -43.50 49.30 28.29
C SER A 434 -42.12 48.64 28.34
N THR A 435 -41.58 48.36 29.53
CA THR A 435 -40.27 47.70 29.63
C THR A 435 -40.30 46.27 29.07
N LEU A 436 -41.42 45.56 29.18
CA LEU A 436 -41.59 44.25 28.53
C LEU A 436 -41.56 44.35 27.00
N ARG A 437 -42.19 45.38 26.40
CA ARG A 437 -42.12 45.61 24.94
C ARG A 437 -40.70 45.95 24.49
N GLU A 438 -40.01 46.84 25.20
CA GLU A 438 -38.61 47.20 24.93
C GLU A 438 -37.69 45.96 24.98
N LEU A 439 -37.86 45.09 25.99
CA LEU A 439 -37.12 43.84 26.10
C LEU A 439 -37.47 42.83 24.99
N GLN A 440 -38.72 42.79 24.52
CA GLN A 440 -39.14 41.97 23.37
C GLN A 440 -38.50 42.47 22.07
N GLU A 441 -38.54 43.77 21.81
CA GLU A 441 -37.89 44.39 20.63
C GLU A 441 -36.37 44.14 20.62
N HIS A 442 -35.71 44.28 21.78
CA HIS A 442 -34.30 43.93 21.92
C HIS A 442 -34.02 42.43 21.72
N ASN A 443 -34.90 41.54 22.16
CA ASN A 443 -34.76 40.11 21.91
C ASN A 443 -34.87 39.78 20.42
N ASP A 444 -35.81 40.41 19.71
CA ASP A 444 -36.00 40.23 18.27
C ASP A 444 -34.90 40.90 17.42
N ASP A 445 -34.32 42.02 17.89
CA ASP A 445 -33.07 42.57 17.33
C ASP A 445 -31.90 41.60 17.49
N LEU A 446 -31.74 40.98 18.67
CA LEU A 446 -30.69 39.99 18.92
C LEU A 446 -30.88 38.73 18.08
N ARG A 447 -32.11 38.22 17.95
CA ARG A 447 -32.45 37.11 17.05
C ARG A 447 -32.12 37.44 15.59
N ARG A 448 -32.44 38.64 15.12
CA ARG A 448 -32.07 39.10 13.76
C ARG A 448 -30.54 39.18 13.58
N LYS A 449 -29.80 39.63 14.60
CA LYS A 449 -28.31 39.63 14.57
C LYS A 449 -27.73 38.22 14.55
N ILE A 450 -28.27 37.29 15.36
CA ILE A 450 -27.85 35.89 15.38
C ILE A 450 -28.09 35.24 14.01
N LEU A 451 -29.29 35.38 13.43
CA LEU A 451 -29.58 34.90 12.08
C LEU A 451 -28.64 35.50 11.01
N GLY A 452 -28.30 36.79 11.13
CA GLY A 452 -27.31 37.43 10.25
C GLY A 452 -25.91 36.80 10.37
N LEU A 453 -25.43 36.57 11.60
CA LEU A 453 -24.14 35.91 11.85
C LEU A 453 -24.15 34.44 11.39
N GLU A 454 -25.26 33.72 11.57
CA GLU A 454 -25.43 32.36 11.04
C GLU A 454 -25.39 32.33 9.50
N THR A 455 -25.96 33.31 8.82
CA THR A 455 -25.84 33.39 7.36
C THR A 455 -24.41 33.68 6.91
N GLN A 456 -23.69 34.56 7.62
CA GLN A 456 -22.28 34.84 7.34
C GLN A 456 -21.39 33.63 7.61
N LEU A 457 -21.61 32.88 8.69
CA LEU A 457 -20.91 31.62 8.95
C LEU A 457 -21.10 30.61 7.82
N LYS A 458 -22.35 30.42 7.35
CA LYS A 458 -22.65 29.55 6.20
C LYS A 458 -22.01 30.02 4.89
N GLU A 459 -21.82 31.32 4.70
CA GLU A 459 -21.07 31.86 3.56
C GLU A 459 -19.57 31.57 3.68
N TYR A 460 -18.98 31.74 4.87
CA TYR A 460 -17.57 31.38 5.12
C TYR A 460 -17.32 29.87 5.03
N GLU A 461 -18.24 29.02 5.50
CA GLU A 461 -18.19 27.57 5.35
C GLU A 461 -18.16 27.17 3.87
N ARG A 462 -19.09 27.69 3.06
CA ARG A 462 -19.11 27.47 1.60
C ARG A 462 -17.84 27.98 0.91
N LEU A 463 -17.29 29.11 1.35
CA LEU A 463 -16.00 29.59 0.84
C LEU A 463 -14.88 28.61 1.20
N GLY A 464 -14.87 28.09 2.42
CA GLY A 464 -13.98 27.01 2.87
C GLY A 464 -14.06 25.77 1.98
N GLU A 465 -15.25 25.21 1.78
CA GLU A 465 -15.50 24.06 0.90
C GLU A 465 -14.99 24.31 -0.54
N ASN A 466 -15.19 25.52 -1.08
CA ASN A 466 -14.69 25.89 -2.41
C ASN A 466 -13.15 26.01 -2.46
N TRP A 467 -12.52 26.52 -1.39
CA TRP A 467 -11.06 26.55 -1.26
C TRP A 467 -10.47 25.16 -1.11
N GLU A 468 -11.07 24.29 -0.29
CA GLU A 468 -10.67 22.90 -0.12
C GLU A 468 -10.81 22.10 -1.41
N GLY A 469 -11.93 22.24 -2.13
CA GLY A 469 -12.14 21.64 -3.45
C GLY A 469 -11.13 22.14 -4.50
N SER A 470 -10.75 23.42 -4.43
CA SER A 470 -9.70 23.98 -5.29
C SER A 470 -8.31 23.46 -4.91
N GLN A 471 -8.02 23.34 -3.61
CA GLN A 471 -6.77 22.78 -3.09
C GLN A 471 -6.64 21.29 -3.44
N ALA A 472 -7.72 20.52 -3.39
CA ALA A 472 -7.76 19.11 -3.78
C ALA A 472 -7.44 18.94 -5.28
N ARG A 473 -8.05 19.75 -6.16
CA ARG A 473 -7.74 19.76 -7.60
C ARG A 473 -6.29 20.15 -7.89
N LEU A 474 -5.73 21.10 -7.13
CA LEU A 474 -4.32 21.48 -7.25
C LEU A 474 -3.39 20.36 -6.77
N LYS A 475 -3.70 19.69 -5.65
CA LYS A 475 -2.97 18.51 -5.17
C LYS A 475 -3.00 17.38 -6.21
N GLU A 476 -4.16 17.07 -6.78
CA GLU A 476 -4.30 16.06 -7.84
C GLU A 476 -3.52 16.44 -9.11
N LYS A 477 -3.47 17.73 -9.46
CA LYS A 477 -2.65 18.20 -10.58
C LYS A 477 -1.15 18.09 -10.27
N VAL A 478 -0.72 18.36 -9.04
CA VAL A 478 0.68 18.18 -8.62
C VAL A 478 1.06 16.70 -8.64
N THR A 479 0.24 15.79 -8.11
CA THR A 479 0.55 14.35 -8.14
C THR A 479 0.60 13.79 -9.57
N LYS A 480 -0.27 14.26 -10.47
CA LYS A 480 -0.18 13.94 -11.91
C LYS A 480 1.11 14.45 -12.55
N LEU A 481 1.47 15.71 -12.33
CA LEU A 481 2.72 16.28 -12.85
C LEU A 481 3.96 15.60 -12.26
N GLU A 482 3.92 15.17 -11.00
CA GLU A 482 5.00 14.37 -10.39
C GLU A 482 5.09 12.95 -10.96
N ALA A 483 3.97 12.32 -11.31
CA ALA A 483 3.96 11.02 -11.98
C ALA A 483 4.52 11.14 -13.41
N GLU A 484 4.08 12.14 -14.17
CA GLU A 484 4.64 12.49 -15.48
C GLU A 484 6.15 12.78 -15.38
N ARG A 485 6.59 13.52 -14.35
CA ARG A 485 8.01 13.81 -14.12
C ARG A 485 8.82 12.55 -13.83
N ARG A 486 8.33 11.65 -12.97
CA ARG A 486 8.98 10.35 -12.69
C ARG A 486 9.08 9.48 -13.95
N GLN A 487 8.01 9.39 -14.73
CA GLN A 487 8.03 8.65 -16.00
C GLN A 487 9.03 9.23 -17.01
N MET A 488 9.17 10.56 -17.07
CA MET A 488 10.19 11.21 -17.89
C MET A 488 11.61 10.97 -17.34
N GLU A 489 11.81 11.00 -16.03
CA GLU A 489 13.09 10.67 -15.35
C GLU A 489 13.51 9.21 -15.63
N GLU A 490 12.57 8.26 -15.55
CA GLU A 490 12.77 6.85 -15.90
C GLU A 490 13.14 6.69 -17.38
N SER A 491 12.39 7.31 -18.30
CA SER A 491 12.68 7.25 -19.74
C SER A 491 14.03 7.86 -20.12
N LEU A 492 14.48 8.88 -19.37
CA LEU A 492 15.80 9.48 -19.52
C LEU A 492 16.89 8.55 -18.98
N GLY A 493 16.65 7.89 -17.85
CA GLY A 493 17.52 6.85 -17.30
C GLY A 493 17.76 5.73 -18.31
N GLU A 494 16.69 5.12 -18.83
CA GLU A 494 16.79 4.09 -19.87
C GLU A 494 17.52 4.60 -21.14
N ALA A 495 17.32 5.87 -21.52
CA ALA A 495 18.04 6.45 -22.65
C ALA A 495 19.54 6.59 -22.38
N THR A 496 19.94 6.97 -21.16
CA THR A 496 21.35 7.03 -20.75
C THR A 496 21.97 5.64 -20.61
N ASP A 497 21.21 4.62 -20.22
CA ASP A 497 21.69 3.24 -20.16
C ASP A 497 21.92 2.68 -21.58
N ARG A 498 20.96 2.90 -22.50
CA ARG A 498 21.12 2.59 -23.94
C ARG A 498 22.33 3.32 -24.56
N GLU A 499 22.58 4.58 -24.18
CA GLU A 499 23.77 5.31 -24.63
C GLU A 499 25.07 4.67 -24.10
N GLN A 500 25.10 4.27 -22.83
CA GLN A 500 26.24 3.55 -22.24
C GLN A 500 26.49 2.20 -22.91
N GLU A 501 25.43 1.41 -23.18
CA GLU A 501 25.52 0.16 -23.94
C GLU A 501 26.11 0.39 -25.34
N LEU A 502 25.62 1.40 -26.07
CA LEU A 502 26.15 1.78 -27.38
C LEU A 502 27.61 2.25 -27.31
N LEU A 503 28.02 2.97 -26.26
CA LEU A 503 29.41 3.37 -26.04
C LEU A 503 30.31 2.16 -25.73
N MET A 504 29.83 1.18 -24.96
CA MET A 504 30.56 -0.06 -24.68
C MET A 504 30.67 -0.95 -25.93
N ALA A 505 29.58 -1.06 -26.69
CA ALA A 505 29.59 -1.75 -27.98
C ALA A 505 30.58 -1.08 -28.96
N LYS A 506 30.54 0.26 -29.07
CA LYS A 506 31.49 1.04 -29.88
C LYS A 506 32.94 0.76 -29.49
N ARG A 507 33.28 0.85 -28.19
CA ARG A 507 34.64 0.52 -27.69
C ARG A 507 35.06 -0.89 -28.07
N SER A 508 34.15 -1.87 -27.98
CA SER A 508 34.44 -3.27 -28.37
C SER A 508 34.66 -3.45 -29.88
N LEU A 509 34.02 -2.62 -30.71
CA LEU A 509 34.23 -2.61 -32.16
C LEU A 509 35.54 -1.91 -32.53
N GLU A 510 35.89 -0.84 -31.83
CA GLU A 510 37.19 -0.15 -31.97
C GLU A 510 38.35 -1.09 -31.59
N THR A 511 38.28 -1.83 -30.47
CA THR A 511 39.33 -2.80 -30.11
C THR A 511 39.45 -3.93 -31.13
N ARG A 512 38.32 -4.44 -31.66
CA ARG A 512 38.33 -5.48 -32.71
C ARG A 512 38.86 -4.95 -34.04
N LEU A 513 38.62 -3.68 -34.37
CA LEU A 513 39.18 -3.02 -35.55
C LEU A 513 40.70 -2.87 -35.42
N ASP A 514 41.18 -2.41 -34.26
CA ASP A 514 42.61 -2.34 -33.94
C ASP A 514 43.30 -3.71 -34.04
N GLU A 515 42.68 -4.76 -33.48
CA GLU A 515 43.19 -6.13 -33.57
C GLU A 515 43.24 -6.63 -35.03
N ALA A 516 42.21 -6.34 -35.83
CA ALA A 516 42.19 -6.64 -37.25
C ALA A 516 43.25 -5.86 -38.05
N GLN A 517 43.49 -4.59 -37.70
CA GLN A 517 44.56 -3.80 -38.32
C GLN A 517 45.96 -4.34 -37.95
N ARG A 518 46.16 -4.74 -36.70
CA ARG A 518 47.42 -5.38 -36.24
C ARG A 518 47.64 -6.74 -36.92
N SER A 519 46.60 -7.55 -37.10
CA SER A 519 46.71 -8.82 -37.82
C SER A 519 46.99 -8.63 -39.32
N LEU A 520 46.35 -7.64 -39.96
CA LEU A 520 46.62 -7.26 -41.35
C LEU A 520 48.07 -6.77 -41.52
N ALA A 521 48.59 -5.99 -40.57
CA ALA A 521 49.99 -5.54 -40.59
C ALA A 521 50.97 -6.71 -40.47
N ARG A 522 50.71 -7.69 -39.60
CA ARG A 522 51.50 -8.93 -39.50
C ARG A 522 51.48 -9.74 -40.80
N LEU A 523 50.29 -10.02 -41.36
CA LEU A 523 50.14 -10.69 -42.65
C LEU A 523 50.86 -9.95 -43.80
N THR A 524 50.87 -8.62 -43.76
CA THR A 524 51.59 -7.81 -44.75
C THR A 524 53.10 -7.96 -44.60
N GLN A 525 53.62 -8.02 -43.36
CA GLN A 525 55.03 -8.30 -43.08
C GLN A 525 55.41 -9.73 -43.48
N GLU A 526 54.64 -10.74 -43.09
CA GLU A 526 54.83 -12.14 -43.47
C GLU A 526 54.85 -12.32 -45.00
N HIS A 527 53.95 -11.66 -45.72
CA HIS A 527 53.96 -11.64 -47.19
C HIS A 527 55.23 -10.94 -47.75
N GLN A 528 55.73 -9.88 -47.12
CA GLN A 528 56.98 -9.23 -47.54
C GLN A 528 58.19 -10.16 -47.32
N GLU A 529 58.27 -10.82 -46.16
CA GLU A 529 59.32 -11.78 -45.82
C GLU A 529 59.29 -13.01 -46.76
N LEU A 530 58.11 -13.58 -47.02
CA LEU A 530 57.92 -14.65 -48.02
C LEU A 530 58.29 -14.19 -49.44
N SER A 531 57.98 -12.95 -49.82
CA SER A 531 58.34 -12.40 -51.13
C SER A 531 59.85 -12.20 -51.29
N VAL A 532 60.56 -11.81 -50.22
CA VAL A 532 62.03 -11.74 -50.20
C VAL A 532 62.64 -13.14 -50.27
N SER A 533 62.17 -14.08 -49.43
CA SER A 533 62.60 -15.48 -49.45
C SER A 533 62.40 -16.13 -50.82
N TYR A 534 61.24 -15.92 -51.45
CA TYR A 534 60.97 -16.37 -52.81
C TYR A 534 61.94 -15.77 -53.85
N GLN A 535 62.29 -14.48 -53.72
CA GLN A 535 63.29 -13.87 -54.60
C GLN A 535 64.70 -14.44 -54.37
N ASP A 536 65.07 -14.77 -53.13
CA ASP A 536 66.35 -15.40 -52.83
C ASP A 536 66.42 -16.86 -53.32
N GLU A 537 65.35 -17.64 -53.17
CA GLU A 537 65.19 -18.93 -53.85
C GLU A 537 65.26 -18.81 -55.37
N GLN A 538 64.64 -17.79 -55.97
CA GLN A 538 64.75 -17.52 -57.40
C GLN A 538 66.22 -17.26 -57.81
N ARG A 539 66.96 -16.48 -57.02
CA ARG A 539 68.39 -16.19 -57.22
C ARG A 539 69.25 -17.45 -57.07
N GLN A 540 69.03 -18.25 -56.02
CA GLN A 540 69.73 -19.52 -55.80
C GLN A 540 69.46 -20.52 -56.94
N LYS A 541 68.20 -20.66 -57.36
CA LYS A 541 67.80 -21.48 -58.51
C LYS A 541 68.46 -21.04 -59.82
N GLU A 542 68.65 -19.75 -60.04
CA GLU A 542 69.45 -19.28 -61.18
C GLU A 542 70.95 -19.57 -61.03
N GLN A 543 71.53 -19.42 -59.84
CA GLN A 543 72.93 -19.80 -59.58
C GLN A 543 73.16 -21.29 -59.82
N LEU A 544 72.27 -22.15 -59.31
CA LEU A 544 72.31 -23.60 -59.53
C LEU A 544 72.13 -23.97 -61.01
N LYS A 545 71.30 -23.23 -61.78
CA LYS A 545 71.22 -23.39 -63.24
C LYS A 545 72.54 -23.07 -63.94
N ARG A 546 73.23 -21.98 -63.55
CA ARG A 546 74.54 -21.59 -64.11
C ARG A 546 75.61 -22.65 -63.80
N ALA A 547 75.73 -23.06 -62.53
CA ALA A 547 76.63 -24.12 -62.10
C ALA A 547 76.33 -25.46 -62.81
N LYS A 548 75.05 -25.80 -63.02
CA LYS A 548 74.65 -26.99 -63.80
C LYS A 548 75.12 -26.90 -65.26
N SER A 549 74.95 -25.76 -65.94
CA SER A 549 75.45 -25.61 -67.32
C SER A 549 76.97 -25.72 -67.40
N GLU A 550 77.70 -25.16 -66.43
CA GLU A 550 79.16 -25.28 -66.34
C GLU A 550 79.61 -26.74 -66.14
N LEU A 551 78.94 -27.49 -65.26
CA LEU A 551 79.19 -28.93 -65.06
C LEU A 551 78.84 -29.76 -66.29
N GLU A 552 77.76 -29.43 -67.02
CA GLU A 552 77.43 -30.09 -68.29
C GLU A 552 78.47 -29.79 -69.38
N GLU A 553 79.04 -28.59 -69.43
CA GLU A 553 80.14 -28.25 -70.35
C GLU A 553 81.44 -28.95 -69.99
N GLN A 554 81.81 -28.98 -68.70
CA GLN A 554 82.94 -29.78 -68.21
C GLN A 554 82.76 -31.27 -68.55
N LYS A 555 81.55 -31.82 -68.36
CA LYS A 555 81.25 -33.20 -68.76
C LYS A 555 81.41 -33.40 -70.27
N ARG A 556 80.86 -32.53 -71.12
CA ARG A 556 81.05 -32.60 -72.59
C ARG A 556 82.52 -32.50 -73.00
N LEU A 557 83.35 -31.75 -72.26
CA LEU A 557 84.79 -31.69 -72.49
C LEU A 557 85.47 -33.00 -72.10
N LEU A 558 85.13 -33.58 -70.95
CA LEU A 558 85.63 -34.88 -70.50
C LEU A 558 85.21 -36.01 -71.47
N ASP A 559 83.93 -36.08 -71.86
CA ASP A 559 83.42 -37.06 -72.83
C ASP A 559 84.18 -36.98 -74.18
N ARG A 560 84.53 -35.78 -74.65
CA ARG A 560 85.39 -35.60 -75.84
C ARG A 560 86.84 -36.03 -75.64
N THR A 561 87.37 -36.01 -74.41
CA THR A 561 88.72 -36.52 -74.11
C THR A 561 88.74 -38.04 -73.96
N THR A 562 87.72 -38.63 -73.34
CA THR A 562 87.58 -40.09 -73.25
C THR A 562 87.34 -40.69 -74.62
N GLU A 563 86.50 -40.10 -75.48
CA GLU A 563 86.34 -40.54 -76.88
C GLU A 563 87.65 -40.54 -77.68
N LYS A 564 88.56 -39.58 -77.44
CA LYS A 564 89.88 -39.55 -78.11
C LYS A 564 90.77 -40.69 -77.62
N LEU A 565 90.88 -40.85 -76.30
CA LEU A 565 91.66 -41.92 -75.69
C LEU A 565 91.13 -43.30 -76.06
N SER A 566 89.81 -43.48 -76.16
CA SER A 566 89.20 -44.73 -76.64
C SER A 566 89.57 -45.03 -78.09
N LYS A 567 89.52 -44.03 -78.99
CA LYS A 567 89.92 -44.21 -80.41
C LYS A 567 91.41 -44.53 -80.55
N GLU A 568 92.28 -43.88 -79.75
CA GLU A 568 93.71 -44.18 -79.70
C GLU A 568 93.98 -45.61 -79.18
N LEU A 569 93.22 -46.06 -78.16
CA LEU A 569 93.30 -47.44 -77.65
C LEU A 569 92.78 -48.47 -78.66
N GLU A 570 91.65 -48.22 -79.32
CA GLU A 570 91.10 -49.09 -80.36
C GLU A 570 92.12 -49.31 -81.49
N GLN A 571 92.71 -48.22 -82.00
CA GLN A 571 93.72 -48.27 -83.05
C GLN A 571 94.96 -49.08 -82.63
N MET A 572 95.46 -48.89 -81.40
CA MET A 572 96.56 -49.70 -80.85
C MET A 572 96.18 -51.19 -80.69
N THR A 573 94.91 -51.51 -80.39
CA THR A 573 94.47 -52.91 -80.29
C THR A 573 94.38 -53.58 -81.66
N GLU A 574 93.92 -52.91 -82.71
CA GLU A 574 93.85 -53.47 -84.07
C GLU A 574 95.25 -53.80 -84.63
N GLU A 575 96.23 -52.94 -84.40
CA GLU A 575 97.64 -53.17 -84.76
C GLU A 575 98.24 -54.37 -83.98
N SER A 576 97.87 -54.56 -82.71
CA SER A 576 98.31 -55.72 -81.92
C SER A 576 97.63 -57.05 -82.33
N GLN A 577 96.39 -57.01 -82.80
CA GLN A 577 95.63 -58.21 -83.16
C GLN A 577 96.02 -58.74 -84.54
N SER A 578 96.30 -57.85 -85.50
CA SER A 578 96.78 -58.23 -86.84
C SER A 578 98.13 -58.97 -86.81
N SER A 579 99.02 -58.62 -85.89
CA SER A 579 100.33 -59.28 -85.70
C SER A 579 100.25 -60.62 -84.96
N LEU A 580 99.30 -60.80 -84.03
CA LEU A 580 99.09 -62.06 -83.31
C LEU A 580 98.39 -63.16 -84.13
N ALA A 581 97.66 -62.81 -85.19
CA ALA A 581 96.97 -63.78 -86.06
C ALA A 581 97.94 -64.63 -86.89
N VAL A 582 99.07 -64.06 -87.34
CA VAL A 582 100.04 -64.75 -88.21
C VAL A 582 100.90 -65.77 -87.44
N LEU A 583 101.18 -65.52 -86.15
CA LEU A 583 102.03 -66.41 -85.33
C LEU A 583 101.32 -67.67 -84.81
N LYS A 584 99.99 -67.63 -84.62
CA LYS A 584 99.25 -68.76 -84.04
C LYS A 584 99.05 -69.93 -85.02
N SER A 585 99.09 -69.68 -86.33
CA SER A 585 98.92 -70.72 -87.36
C SER A 585 100.08 -71.73 -87.45
N GLN A 586 101.23 -71.47 -86.80
CA GLN A 586 102.45 -72.28 -86.96
C GLN A 586 102.87 -73.05 -85.70
N LEU A 587 102.11 -72.96 -84.60
CA LEU A 587 102.50 -73.53 -83.30
C LEU A 587 101.73 -74.81 -82.90
N GLU A 588 100.59 -75.10 -83.53
CA GLU A 588 99.75 -76.26 -83.19
C GLU A 588 100.30 -77.59 -83.75
N GLU A 589 101.03 -77.58 -84.87
CA GLU A 589 101.59 -78.82 -85.47
C GLU A 589 102.75 -79.45 -84.68
N PHE A 590 103.32 -78.75 -83.68
CA PHE A 590 104.58 -79.17 -83.03
C PHE A 590 104.46 -79.73 -81.61
N LYS A 591 103.29 -79.67 -80.96
CA LYS A 591 103.14 -80.00 -79.53
C LYS A 591 102.72 -81.43 -79.21
N GLU A 592 102.32 -82.23 -80.21
CA GLU A 592 101.76 -83.58 -79.99
C GLU A 592 102.81 -84.68 -79.71
N LYS A 593 104.11 -84.37 -79.66
CA LYS A 593 105.20 -85.37 -79.49
C LYS A 593 105.86 -85.47 -78.11
N SER A 594 105.66 -84.54 -77.19
CA SER A 594 106.39 -84.50 -75.90
C SER A 594 105.51 -84.89 -74.70
N ARG A 595 104.99 -86.12 -74.71
CA ARG A 595 104.05 -86.63 -73.69
C ARG A 595 104.66 -87.74 -72.80
N LYS A 596 105.94 -87.64 -72.43
CA LYS A 596 106.70 -88.79 -71.89
C LYS A 596 107.20 -88.76 -70.44
N GLU A 597 107.29 -87.61 -69.77
CA GLU A 597 107.85 -87.50 -68.40
C GLU A 597 107.05 -86.41 -67.67
N ILE A 598 106.21 -86.62 -66.65
CA ILE A 598 105.85 -87.81 -65.85
C ILE A 598 107.04 -88.53 -65.21
N THR A 599 107.68 -87.85 -64.25
CA THR A 599 108.28 -88.46 -63.05
C THR A 599 108.48 -87.45 -61.92
N ASP A 600 108.85 -86.20 -62.23
CA ASP A 600 109.29 -85.21 -61.23
C ASP A 600 108.24 -84.18 -60.81
N SER A 601 107.29 -84.60 -59.95
CA SER A 601 106.70 -83.75 -58.86
C SER A 601 105.58 -84.46 -58.08
N GLN A 602 105.66 -85.79 -57.95
CA GLN A 602 104.86 -86.63 -57.02
C GLN A 602 105.11 -86.30 -55.52
N LYS A 603 105.64 -85.11 -55.20
CA LYS A 603 105.85 -84.55 -53.86
C LYS A 603 104.76 -83.57 -53.42
N GLN A 604 104.02 -82.94 -54.34
CA GLN A 604 103.01 -81.91 -54.00
C GLN A 604 101.68 -82.48 -53.43
N ALA A 605 101.57 -83.81 -53.29
CA ALA A 605 100.36 -84.47 -52.80
C ALA A 605 100.26 -84.58 -51.27
N LYS A 606 101.31 -84.21 -50.51
CA LYS A 606 101.31 -84.31 -49.03
C LYS A 606 100.74 -83.07 -48.33
N ASP A 607 100.82 -81.90 -48.95
CA ASP A 607 100.45 -80.64 -48.28
C ASP A 607 98.92 -80.43 -48.19
N ARG A 608 98.14 -81.02 -49.11
CA ARG A 608 96.66 -80.96 -49.09
C ARG A 608 96.01 -81.72 -47.93
N GLY A 609 96.76 -82.54 -47.19
CA GLY A 609 96.25 -83.21 -45.97
C GLY A 609 96.05 -82.23 -44.81
N ALA A 610 96.95 -81.26 -44.64
CA ALA A 610 96.95 -80.33 -43.52
C ALA A 610 95.84 -79.26 -43.60
N GLU A 611 95.30 -79.00 -44.80
CA GLU A 611 94.22 -78.03 -45.01
C GLU A 611 92.86 -78.57 -44.54
N VAL A 612 92.64 -79.88 -44.60
CA VAL A 612 91.35 -80.52 -44.23
C VAL A 612 91.13 -80.52 -42.71
N GLU A 613 92.15 -80.85 -41.92
CA GLU A 613 92.08 -80.79 -40.44
C GLU A 613 91.83 -79.36 -39.93
N LYS A 614 92.39 -78.36 -40.62
CA LYS A 614 92.21 -76.94 -40.30
C LYS A 614 90.77 -76.48 -40.56
N MET A 615 90.12 -76.98 -41.61
CA MET A 615 88.70 -76.70 -41.88
C MET A 615 87.77 -77.38 -40.87
N GLN A 616 88.09 -78.59 -40.40
CA GLN A 616 87.33 -79.26 -39.34
C GLN A 616 87.35 -78.48 -38.02
N LEU A 617 88.50 -77.92 -37.62
CA LEU A 617 88.64 -77.05 -36.44
C LEU A 617 87.98 -75.65 -36.59
N SER A 618 87.67 -75.20 -37.81
CA SER A 618 86.83 -74.00 -38.02
C SER A 618 85.34 -74.32 -37.98
N MET A 619 84.93 -75.49 -38.47
CA MET A 619 83.54 -75.94 -38.45
C MET A 619 83.04 -76.17 -37.01
N GLY A 620 83.84 -76.80 -36.14
CA GLY A 620 83.51 -76.97 -34.73
C GLY A 620 83.26 -75.64 -34.00
N ARG A 621 84.13 -74.64 -34.20
CA ARG A 621 83.97 -73.31 -33.59
C ARG A 621 82.71 -72.57 -34.03
N LEU A 622 82.30 -72.71 -35.29
CA LEU A 622 81.03 -72.16 -35.77
C LEU A 622 79.82 -72.90 -35.17
N GLN A 623 79.96 -74.20 -34.89
CA GLN A 623 78.91 -75.01 -34.29
C GLN A 623 78.71 -74.68 -32.81
N ASP A 624 79.79 -74.43 -32.06
CA ASP A 624 79.77 -73.94 -30.68
C ASP A 624 79.20 -72.51 -30.57
N GLU A 625 79.47 -71.64 -31.54
CA GLU A 625 78.90 -70.28 -31.56
C GLU A 625 77.38 -70.32 -31.86
N VAL A 626 76.93 -71.25 -32.70
CA VAL A 626 75.49 -71.46 -32.97
C VAL A 626 74.76 -72.02 -31.75
N THR A 627 75.38 -72.90 -30.94
CA THR A 627 74.76 -73.36 -29.68
C THR A 627 74.75 -72.24 -28.63
N ARG A 628 75.82 -71.44 -28.53
CA ARG A 628 75.90 -70.26 -27.65
C ARG A 628 74.81 -69.23 -27.97
N LEU A 629 74.60 -68.91 -29.25
CA LEU A 629 73.57 -67.96 -29.68
C LEU A 629 72.14 -68.50 -29.48
N LYS A 630 71.94 -69.82 -29.61
CA LYS A 630 70.65 -70.46 -29.29
C LYS A 630 70.34 -70.39 -27.79
N GLN A 631 71.33 -70.62 -26.93
CA GLN A 631 71.15 -70.49 -25.48
C GLN A 631 70.80 -69.04 -25.11
N ALA A 632 71.58 -68.07 -25.60
CA ALA A 632 71.31 -66.65 -25.36
C ALA A 632 69.93 -66.18 -25.86
N LEU A 633 69.42 -66.76 -26.96
CA LEU A 633 68.05 -66.49 -27.42
C LEU A 633 66.99 -67.09 -26.49
N GLN A 634 67.19 -68.31 -25.98
CA GLN A 634 66.28 -68.95 -25.01
C GLN A 634 66.28 -68.20 -23.67
N ASP A 635 67.44 -67.81 -23.17
CA ASP A 635 67.57 -67.03 -21.94
C ASP A 635 66.85 -65.67 -22.10
N SER A 636 67.05 -64.99 -23.24
CA SER A 636 66.33 -63.75 -23.58
C SER A 636 64.82 -63.94 -23.82
N GLN A 637 64.36 -65.14 -24.17
CA GLN A 637 62.93 -65.46 -24.24
C GLN A 637 62.34 -65.64 -22.83
N ALA A 638 63.02 -66.38 -21.95
CA ALA A 638 62.63 -66.55 -20.56
C ALA A 638 62.60 -65.22 -19.78
N GLU A 639 63.57 -64.32 -20.02
CA GLU A 639 63.56 -62.96 -19.47
C GLU A 639 62.34 -62.15 -19.93
N ARG A 640 61.95 -62.22 -21.22
CA ARG A 640 60.73 -61.56 -21.72
C ARG A 640 59.46 -62.13 -21.09
N GLU A 641 59.37 -63.46 -20.95
CA GLU A 641 58.23 -64.11 -20.30
C GLU A 641 58.12 -63.72 -18.83
N SER A 642 59.24 -63.62 -18.10
CA SER A 642 59.27 -63.11 -16.72
C SER A 642 58.78 -61.67 -16.64
N VAL A 643 59.26 -60.78 -17.51
CA VAL A 643 58.86 -59.35 -17.53
C VAL A 643 57.38 -59.18 -17.91
N LEU A 644 56.84 -60.05 -18.77
CA LEU A 644 55.40 -60.07 -19.08
C LEU A 644 54.57 -60.52 -17.87
N LEU A 645 55.03 -61.53 -17.13
CA LEU A 645 54.36 -61.98 -15.90
C LEU A 645 54.38 -60.89 -14.82
N ASP A 646 55.52 -60.23 -14.62
CA ASP A 646 55.65 -59.10 -13.70
C ASP A 646 54.74 -57.93 -14.10
N LYS A 647 54.62 -57.64 -15.41
CA LYS A 647 53.69 -56.65 -15.94
C LYS A 647 52.23 -57.01 -15.63
N GLU A 648 51.83 -58.28 -15.82
CA GLU A 648 50.47 -58.73 -15.51
C GLU A 648 50.15 -58.62 -14.01
N VAL A 649 51.10 -59.00 -13.13
CA VAL A 649 50.97 -58.85 -11.68
C VAL A 649 50.87 -57.37 -11.27
N LEU A 650 51.64 -56.48 -11.90
CA LEU A 650 51.55 -55.04 -11.67
C LEU A 650 50.22 -54.46 -12.16
N VAL A 651 49.70 -54.89 -13.31
CA VAL A 651 48.38 -54.50 -13.82
C VAL A 651 47.25 -54.95 -12.88
N GLN A 652 47.27 -56.21 -12.42
CA GLN A 652 46.31 -56.69 -11.42
C GLN A 652 46.38 -55.89 -10.11
N ARG A 653 47.59 -55.51 -9.68
CA ARG A 653 47.79 -54.70 -8.47
C ARG A 653 47.30 -53.26 -8.65
N LEU A 654 47.46 -52.66 -9.83
CA LEU A 654 46.88 -51.36 -10.17
C LEU A 654 45.34 -51.42 -10.17
N GLN A 655 44.75 -52.42 -10.81
CA GLN A 655 43.28 -52.62 -10.82
C GLN A 655 42.70 -52.79 -9.41
N ASN A 656 43.39 -53.53 -8.53
CA ASN A 656 42.98 -53.65 -7.13
C ASN A 656 43.08 -52.31 -6.37
N LEU A 657 44.14 -51.53 -6.61
CA LEU A 657 44.29 -50.19 -6.02
C LEU A 657 43.24 -49.19 -6.54
N GLU A 658 42.87 -49.26 -7.83
CA GLU A 658 41.77 -48.47 -8.41
C GLU A 658 40.43 -48.82 -7.74
N GLN A 659 40.13 -50.11 -7.56
CA GLN A 659 38.93 -50.55 -6.85
C GLN A 659 38.93 -50.12 -5.37
N GLU A 660 40.08 -50.15 -4.69
CA GLU A 660 40.23 -49.60 -3.34
C GLU A 660 40.02 -48.08 -3.30
N VAL A 661 40.51 -47.34 -4.29
CA VAL A 661 40.32 -45.89 -4.39
C VAL A 661 38.85 -45.56 -4.63
N ASP A 662 38.16 -46.28 -5.52
CA ASP A 662 36.74 -46.03 -5.82
C ASP A 662 35.80 -46.45 -4.69
N THR A 663 36.10 -47.53 -3.96
CA THR A 663 35.37 -47.88 -2.73
C THR A 663 35.62 -46.85 -1.62
N LYS A 664 36.85 -46.32 -1.48
CA LYS A 664 37.15 -45.20 -0.58
C LYS A 664 36.39 -43.94 -0.98
N LYS A 665 36.37 -43.54 -2.26
CA LYS A 665 35.57 -42.40 -2.79
C LYS A 665 34.09 -42.55 -2.44
N ARG A 666 33.46 -43.69 -2.77
CA ARG A 666 32.04 -43.93 -2.42
C ARG A 666 31.79 -43.77 -0.91
N SER A 667 32.67 -44.31 -0.07
CA SER A 667 32.58 -44.16 1.38
C SER A 667 32.83 -42.71 1.86
N GLN A 668 33.57 -41.90 1.10
CA GLN A 668 33.80 -40.49 1.36
C GLN A 668 32.59 -39.65 0.95
N ASP A 669 31.97 -39.95 -0.19
CA ASP A 669 30.74 -39.31 -0.67
C ASP A 669 29.58 -39.57 0.29
N ASP A 670 29.41 -40.80 0.78
CA ASP A 670 28.38 -41.13 1.77
C ASP A 670 28.63 -40.44 3.12
N ARG A 671 29.90 -40.36 3.58
CA ARG A 671 30.25 -39.53 4.75
C ARG A 671 29.97 -38.05 4.51
N SER A 672 30.27 -37.51 3.32
CA SER A 672 30.02 -36.11 2.97
C SER A 672 28.52 -35.80 2.97
N ARG A 673 27.69 -36.69 2.42
CA ARG A 673 26.22 -36.60 2.49
C ARG A 673 25.71 -36.64 3.92
N GLN A 674 26.27 -37.52 4.76
CA GLN A 674 25.89 -37.63 6.17
C GLN A 674 26.31 -36.40 6.99
N VAL A 675 27.51 -35.86 6.75
CA VAL A 675 27.97 -34.59 7.33
C VAL A 675 27.04 -33.45 6.92
N LYS A 676 26.74 -33.30 5.62
CA LYS A 676 25.82 -32.26 5.15
C LYS A 676 24.41 -32.40 5.75
N MET A 677 23.89 -33.62 5.90
CA MET A 677 22.62 -33.88 6.59
C MET A 677 22.66 -33.46 8.07
N LEU A 678 23.78 -33.68 8.76
CA LEU A 678 23.97 -33.27 10.15
C LEU A 678 24.15 -31.75 10.28
N GLU A 679 24.87 -31.10 9.35
CA GLU A 679 24.97 -29.64 9.26
C GLU A 679 23.59 -29.00 9.01
N ASP A 680 22.83 -29.52 8.05
CA ASP A 680 21.48 -29.03 7.75
C ASP A 680 20.47 -29.38 8.87
N LYS A 681 20.80 -30.30 9.78
CA LYS A 681 20.06 -30.53 11.02
C LYS A 681 20.50 -29.58 12.13
N SER A 682 21.80 -29.27 12.24
CA SER A 682 22.34 -28.27 13.18
C SER A 682 21.72 -26.91 12.91
N LYS A 683 21.76 -26.43 11.66
CA LYS A 683 21.14 -25.16 11.24
C LYS A 683 19.64 -25.09 11.55
N ARG A 684 18.91 -26.21 11.41
CA ARG A 684 17.49 -26.26 11.78
C ARG A 684 17.28 -26.14 13.29
N LEU A 685 18.07 -26.87 14.08
CA LEU A 685 18.04 -26.78 15.55
C LEU A 685 18.52 -25.41 16.06
N GLU A 686 19.43 -24.74 15.34
CA GLU A 686 19.87 -23.36 15.62
C GLU A 686 18.73 -22.37 15.37
N VAL A 687 18.01 -22.48 14.25
CA VAL A 687 16.81 -21.66 13.97
C VAL A 687 15.70 -21.93 14.98
N GLU A 688 15.38 -23.18 15.28
CA GLU A 688 14.38 -23.55 16.31
C GLU A 688 14.79 -23.00 17.70
N LEU A 689 16.08 -23.01 18.04
CA LEU A 689 16.59 -22.44 19.29
C LEU A 689 16.51 -20.91 19.34
N ASP A 690 16.77 -20.24 18.22
CA ASP A 690 16.65 -18.78 18.13
C ASP A 690 15.18 -18.33 18.11
N GLU A 691 14.29 -19.07 17.46
CA GLU A 691 12.84 -18.90 17.59
C GLU A 691 12.41 -19.03 19.07
N GLU A 692 12.81 -20.09 19.78
CA GLU A 692 12.49 -20.25 21.21
C GLU A 692 13.17 -19.20 22.13
N ARG A 693 14.29 -18.60 21.72
CA ARG A 693 14.84 -17.42 22.42
C ARG A 693 13.92 -16.22 22.26
N THR A 694 13.46 -15.94 21.03
CA THR A 694 12.54 -14.81 20.79
C THR A 694 11.18 -15.01 21.47
N THR A 695 10.65 -16.24 21.56
CA THR A 695 9.41 -16.50 22.32
C THR A 695 9.60 -16.24 23.81
N VAL A 696 10.73 -16.67 24.40
CA VAL A 696 11.07 -16.42 25.80
C VAL A 696 11.29 -14.93 26.07
N GLU A 697 11.92 -14.18 25.16
CA GLU A 697 12.08 -12.73 25.26
C GLU A 697 10.72 -12.02 25.23
N LEU A 698 9.85 -12.33 24.26
CA LEU A 698 8.50 -11.77 24.15
C LEU A 698 7.62 -12.10 25.37
N LEU A 699 7.73 -13.32 25.90
CA LEU A 699 7.05 -13.70 27.16
C LEU A 699 7.61 -12.92 28.35
N THR A 700 8.92 -12.72 28.42
CA THR A 700 9.58 -11.92 29.47
C THR A 700 9.16 -10.46 29.40
N GLU A 701 9.08 -9.86 28.22
CA GLU A 701 8.53 -8.51 28.06
C GLU A 701 7.06 -8.44 28.47
N ARG A 702 6.23 -9.44 28.13
CA ARG A 702 4.82 -9.48 28.56
C ARG A 702 4.70 -9.58 30.09
N VAL A 703 5.55 -10.37 30.74
CA VAL A 703 5.63 -10.46 32.20
C VAL A 703 6.08 -9.13 32.81
N ASN A 704 7.08 -8.46 32.23
CA ASN A 704 7.53 -7.14 32.68
C ASN A 704 6.42 -6.08 32.53
N ARG A 705 5.77 -5.99 31.37
CA ARG A 705 4.61 -5.09 31.16
C ARG A 705 3.48 -5.36 32.15
N SER A 706 3.18 -6.62 32.45
CA SER A 706 2.16 -6.99 33.46
C SER A 706 2.58 -6.60 34.87
N ARG A 707 3.86 -6.76 35.21
CA ARG A 707 4.43 -6.29 36.49
C ARG A 707 4.35 -4.77 36.61
N ASP A 708 4.73 -4.03 35.57
CA ASP A 708 4.69 -2.56 35.56
C ASP A 708 3.25 -2.06 35.71
N GLN A 709 2.27 -2.71 35.06
CA GLN A 709 0.85 -2.45 35.26
C GLN A 709 0.39 -2.74 36.71
N ILE A 710 0.86 -3.83 37.32
CA ILE A 710 0.55 -4.15 38.73
C ILE A 710 1.16 -3.10 39.68
N ASP A 711 2.39 -2.68 39.44
CA ASP A 711 3.07 -1.68 40.28
C ASP A 711 2.48 -0.26 40.05
N GLN A 712 2.00 0.07 38.84
CA GLN A 712 1.18 1.25 38.57
C GLN A 712 -0.15 1.21 39.34
N LEU A 713 -0.93 0.13 39.23
CA LEU A 713 -2.20 -0.03 39.94
C LEU A 713 -2.03 0.01 41.47
N ARG A 714 -0.88 -0.46 41.98
CA ARG A 714 -0.51 -0.31 43.41
C ARG A 714 -0.23 1.14 43.79
N ALA A 715 0.44 1.90 42.93
CA ALA A 715 0.68 3.33 43.15
C ALA A 715 -0.63 4.13 43.11
N GLU A 716 -1.50 3.86 42.15
CA GLU A 716 -2.84 4.46 42.05
C GLU A 716 -3.70 4.11 43.27
N LEU A 717 -3.69 2.86 43.74
CA LEU A 717 -4.38 2.44 44.97
C LEU A 717 -3.82 3.13 46.23
N LEU A 718 -2.52 3.39 46.30
CA LEU A 718 -1.90 4.14 47.39
C LEU A 718 -2.31 5.63 47.35
N GLN A 719 -2.32 6.23 46.16
CA GLN A 719 -2.77 7.61 45.94
C GLN A 719 -4.27 7.78 46.26
N GLU A 720 -5.11 6.81 45.89
CA GLU A 720 -6.54 6.84 46.21
C GLU A 720 -6.78 6.69 47.72
N ARG A 721 -5.95 5.90 48.42
CA ARG A 721 -5.98 5.80 49.88
C ARG A 721 -5.56 7.10 50.57
N SER A 722 -4.54 7.81 50.07
CA SER A 722 -4.17 9.13 50.62
C SER A 722 -5.24 10.18 50.30
N SER A 723 -5.74 10.23 49.06
CA SER A 723 -6.85 11.09 48.64
C SER A 723 -8.07 10.90 49.54
N ARG A 724 -8.47 9.65 49.79
CA ARG A 724 -9.55 9.32 50.73
C ARG A 724 -9.24 9.79 52.16
N GLN A 725 -8.01 9.64 52.64
CA GLN A 725 -7.62 10.09 53.97
C GLN A 725 -7.70 11.62 54.09
N ASP A 726 -7.27 12.35 53.06
CA ASP A 726 -7.37 13.80 52.99
C ASP A 726 -8.84 14.25 52.95
N LEU A 727 -9.69 13.59 52.14
CA LEU A 727 -11.14 13.81 52.11
C LEU A 727 -11.84 13.48 53.45
N GLU A 728 -11.36 12.48 54.19
CA GLU A 728 -11.88 12.15 55.53
C GLU A 728 -11.46 13.23 56.56
N CYS A 729 -10.24 13.77 56.46
CA CYS A 729 -9.79 14.93 57.23
C CYS A 729 -10.59 16.20 56.89
N ASP A 730 -10.81 16.48 55.61
CA ASP A 730 -11.60 17.63 55.13
C ASP A 730 -13.06 17.49 55.54
N LYS A 731 -13.65 16.30 55.45
CA LYS A 731 -14.99 16.01 55.98
C LYS A 731 -15.07 16.32 57.48
N ILE A 732 -14.11 15.88 58.29
CA ILE A 732 -14.07 16.18 59.73
C ILE A 732 -13.92 17.70 59.98
N SER A 733 -13.09 18.38 59.18
CA SER A 733 -12.92 19.84 59.23
C SER A 733 -14.22 20.58 58.88
N LEU A 734 -14.89 20.19 57.79
CA LEU A 734 -16.16 20.72 57.33
C LEU A 734 -17.30 20.40 58.31
N GLU A 735 -17.37 19.21 58.90
CA GLU A 735 -18.33 18.88 59.95
C GLU A 735 -18.13 19.77 61.20
N ARG A 736 -16.87 20.08 61.54
CA ARG A 736 -16.56 21.03 62.63
C ARG A 736 -16.97 22.46 62.27
N GLN A 737 -16.63 22.93 61.07
CA GLN A 737 -17.05 24.24 60.57
C GLN A 737 -18.58 24.35 60.48
N ASN A 738 -19.28 23.29 60.04
CA ASN A 738 -20.74 23.27 59.92
C ASN A 738 -21.42 23.30 61.30
N LYS A 739 -20.83 22.65 62.32
CA LYS A 739 -21.26 22.79 63.72
C LYS A 739 -21.04 24.22 64.24
N GLU A 740 -19.89 24.83 63.94
CA GLU A 740 -19.61 26.23 64.29
C GLU A 740 -20.54 27.21 63.58
N LEU A 741 -20.79 27.02 62.29
CA LEU A 741 -21.71 27.83 61.49
C LEU A 741 -23.16 27.66 61.94
N LYS A 742 -23.60 26.45 62.32
CA LYS A 742 -24.93 26.25 62.92
C LYS A 742 -25.07 26.94 64.28
N SER A 743 -24.02 26.91 65.11
CA SER A 743 -23.97 27.66 66.37
C SER A 743 -24.03 29.18 66.12
N ARG A 744 -23.27 29.68 65.13
CA ARG A 744 -23.30 31.09 64.70
C ARG A 744 -24.65 31.50 64.12
N LEU A 745 -25.24 30.67 63.27
CA LEU A 745 -26.55 30.90 62.65
C LEU A 745 -27.63 30.98 63.73
N ALA A 746 -27.68 30.03 64.66
CA ALA A 746 -28.58 30.09 65.82
C ALA A 746 -28.36 31.35 66.69
N SER A 747 -27.15 31.92 66.70
CA SER A 747 -26.85 33.20 67.38
C SER A 747 -27.19 34.46 66.57
N SER A 748 -27.30 34.37 65.24
CA SER A 748 -27.54 35.51 64.34
C SER A 748 -28.96 35.58 63.77
N GLU A 749 -29.67 34.45 63.68
CA GLU A 749 -31.11 34.39 63.36
C GLU A 749 -31.97 35.17 64.37
N GLY A 750 -31.45 35.41 65.58
CA GLY A 750 -32.07 36.30 66.56
C GLY A 750 -32.00 37.80 66.21
N LEU A 751 -31.29 38.22 65.14
CA LEU A 751 -30.92 39.63 64.94
C LEU A 751 -31.01 40.23 63.52
N GLN A 752 -31.35 39.50 62.46
CA GLN A 752 -31.39 40.11 61.10
C GLN A 752 -32.66 39.85 60.29
N LYS A 753 -33.26 40.97 59.82
CA LYS A 753 -34.22 41.02 58.71
C LYS A 753 -33.45 41.20 57.38
N PRO A 754 -33.97 40.69 56.25
CA PRO A 754 -33.30 40.79 54.96
C PRO A 754 -33.29 42.23 54.41
N ASN A 755 -32.14 42.67 53.92
CA ASN A 755 -31.95 43.96 53.22
C ASN A 755 -31.67 43.69 51.73
N SER A 756 -32.32 44.46 50.84
CA SER A 756 -32.23 44.34 49.38
C SER A 756 -30.83 44.56 48.79
N SER A 757 -29.92 45.18 49.54
CA SER A 757 -28.50 45.31 49.17
C SER A 757 -27.77 43.96 49.09
N VAL A 758 -28.23 42.94 49.82
CA VAL A 758 -27.63 41.60 49.80
C VAL A 758 -27.88 40.95 48.44
N SER A 759 -29.11 40.94 47.94
CA SER A 759 -29.45 40.34 46.64
C SER A 759 -28.81 41.03 45.43
N GLN A 760 -28.51 42.33 45.52
CA GLN A 760 -27.71 43.02 44.50
C GLN A 760 -26.22 42.60 44.53
N LEU A 761 -25.68 42.31 45.71
CA LEU A 761 -24.31 41.78 45.84
C LEU A 761 -24.24 40.31 45.43
N GLU A 762 -25.26 39.50 45.74
CA GLU A 762 -25.38 38.09 45.31
C GLU A 762 -25.39 38.00 43.78
N SER A 763 -26.27 38.74 43.11
CA SER A 763 -26.30 38.83 41.64
C SER A 763 -24.96 39.28 41.05
N ARG A 764 -24.27 40.24 41.69
CA ARG A 764 -22.96 40.69 41.21
C ARG A 764 -21.84 39.67 41.45
N VAL A 765 -21.93 38.85 42.48
CA VAL A 765 -21.03 37.72 42.71
C VAL A 765 -21.25 36.63 41.67
N GLU A 766 -22.50 36.32 41.34
CA GLU A 766 -22.88 35.34 40.30
C GLU A 766 -22.35 35.77 38.92
N GLU A 767 -22.57 37.03 38.51
CA GLU A 767 -21.98 37.60 37.27
C GLU A 767 -20.44 37.53 37.22
N LEU A 768 -19.77 37.63 38.38
CA LEU A 768 -18.31 37.56 38.47
C LEU A 768 -17.80 36.11 38.46
N GLN A 769 -18.58 35.17 39.01
CA GLN A 769 -18.30 33.74 38.95
C GLN A 769 -18.45 33.20 37.52
N ASP A 770 -19.49 33.60 36.79
CA ASP A 770 -19.68 33.21 35.38
C ASP A 770 -18.54 33.74 34.49
N LYS A 771 -18.12 34.98 34.69
CA LYS A 771 -16.96 35.57 33.98
C LYS A 771 -15.67 34.85 34.33
N LEU A 772 -15.44 34.52 35.60
CA LEU A 772 -14.27 33.73 36.02
C LEU A 772 -14.26 32.35 35.36
N GLN A 773 -15.40 31.64 35.32
CA GLN A 773 -15.48 30.35 34.63
C GLN A 773 -15.28 30.47 33.10
N ALA A 774 -15.75 31.55 32.47
CA ALA A 774 -15.49 31.80 31.05
C ALA A 774 -13.98 31.98 30.79
N GLU A 775 -13.32 32.84 31.57
CA GLU A 775 -11.86 33.05 31.54
C GLU A 775 -11.07 31.77 31.85
N GLU A 776 -11.53 30.91 32.77
CA GLU A 776 -10.89 29.62 33.06
C GLU A 776 -11.02 28.61 31.90
N ARG A 777 -12.16 28.62 31.19
CA ARG A 777 -12.37 27.83 29.96
C ARG A 777 -11.47 28.35 28.84
N GLU A 778 -11.42 29.66 28.60
CA GLU A 778 -10.55 30.27 27.59
C GLU A 778 -9.06 30.03 27.89
N LYS A 779 -8.63 30.21 29.14
CA LYS A 779 -7.29 29.87 29.62
C LYS A 779 -6.95 28.41 29.37
N SER A 780 -7.89 27.48 29.57
CA SER A 780 -7.70 26.05 29.30
C SER A 780 -7.53 25.77 27.80
N ILE A 781 -8.34 26.42 26.95
CA ILE A 781 -8.21 26.36 25.49
C ILE A 781 -6.85 26.91 25.05
N LEU A 782 -6.46 28.10 25.53
CA LEU A 782 -5.18 28.73 25.24
C LEU A 782 -3.99 27.88 25.70
N LEU A 783 -4.04 27.28 26.89
CA LEU A 783 -3.01 26.33 27.35
C LEU A 783 -2.95 25.08 26.47
N SER A 784 -4.08 24.56 26.00
CA SER A 784 -4.10 23.44 25.06
C SER A 784 -3.50 23.79 23.71
N SER A 785 -3.77 25.01 23.21
CA SER A 785 -3.22 25.55 21.97
C SER A 785 -1.72 25.80 22.09
N ASN A 786 -1.28 26.42 23.18
CA ASN A 786 0.13 26.65 23.46
C ASN A 786 0.90 25.32 23.54
N ARG A 787 0.38 24.30 24.25
CA ARG A 787 0.98 22.95 24.26
C ARG A 787 1.05 22.27 22.89
N LYS A 788 0.17 22.62 21.93
CA LYS A 788 0.25 22.16 20.53
C LYS A 788 1.33 22.93 19.77
N LEU A 789 1.40 24.26 19.96
CA LEU A 789 2.43 25.12 19.36
C LEU A 789 3.83 24.77 19.89
N GLU A 790 4.02 24.53 21.18
CA GLU A 790 5.27 24.05 21.79
C GLU A 790 5.74 22.72 21.17
N ARG A 791 4.82 21.78 20.92
CA ARG A 791 5.12 20.54 20.20
C ARG A 791 5.54 20.83 18.76
N LYS A 792 4.80 21.67 18.05
CA LYS A 792 5.12 22.06 16.66
C LYS A 792 6.48 22.77 16.56
N VAL A 793 6.83 23.61 17.52
CA VAL A 793 8.16 24.24 17.63
C VAL A 793 9.24 23.18 17.84
N LYS A 794 9.04 22.21 18.75
CA LYS A 794 10.01 21.12 18.97
C LYS A 794 10.19 20.24 17.72
N GLU A 795 9.10 19.89 17.03
CA GLU A 795 9.14 19.18 15.74
C GLU A 795 9.94 19.96 14.69
N LEU A 796 9.67 21.26 14.54
CA LEU A 796 10.40 22.13 13.61
C LEU A 796 11.87 22.32 14.00
N THR A 797 12.20 22.39 15.29
CA THR A 797 13.60 22.43 15.75
C THR A 797 14.34 21.16 15.38
N ILE A 798 13.73 19.98 15.60
CA ILE A 798 14.32 18.69 15.20
C ILE A 798 14.54 18.66 13.68
N GLN A 799 13.53 19.03 12.88
CA GLN A 799 13.67 19.10 11.42
C GLN A 799 14.78 20.05 10.96
N ILE A 800 14.94 21.22 11.60
CA ILE A 800 16.02 22.17 11.29
C ILE A 800 17.39 21.58 11.65
N ASP A 801 17.52 20.87 12.77
CA ASP A 801 18.79 20.26 13.17
C ASP A 801 19.13 19.02 12.31
N ASP A 802 18.14 18.24 11.87
CA ASP A 802 18.30 17.16 10.88
C ASP A 802 18.74 17.72 9.51
N GLU A 803 18.10 18.79 9.02
CA GLU A 803 18.50 19.48 7.78
C GLU A 803 19.91 20.04 7.87
N ARG A 804 20.29 20.62 9.02
CA ARG A 804 21.66 21.11 9.26
C ARG A 804 22.69 19.98 9.26
N GLN A 805 22.38 18.85 9.88
CA GLN A 805 23.26 17.68 9.87
C GLN A 805 23.45 17.18 8.44
N HIS A 806 22.35 17.00 7.69
CA HIS A 806 22.37 16.59 6.29
C HIS A 806 23.19 17.55 5.39
N VAL A 807 23.03 18.87 5.56
CA VAL A 807 23.85 19.87 4.85
C VAL A 807 25.32 19.80 5.24
N ASN A 808 25.65 19.54 6.51
CA ASN A 808 27.03 19.37 6.93
C ASN A 808 27.64 18.07 6.37
N ASP A 809 26.90 16.96 6.37
CA ASP A 809 27.34 15.69 5.78
C ASP A 809 27.60 15.83 4.27
N GLN A 810 26.71 16.52 3.54
CA GLN A 810 26.93 16.87 2.12
C GLN A 810 28.18 17.74 1.92
N LYS A 811 28.39 18.74 2.77
CA LYS A 811 29.58 19.60 2.74
C LYS A 811 30.85 18.80 3.04
N ASP A 812 30.82 17.83 3.93
CA ASP A 812 31.96 16.98 4.26
C ASP A 812 32.26 15.98 3.13
N GLN A 813 31.23 15.39 2.50
CA GLN A 813 31.38 14.61 1.26
C GLN A 813 31.98 15.43 0.11
N LEU A 814 31.48 16.65 -0.12
CA LEU A 814 32.05 17.56 -1.11
C LEU A 814 33.50 17.94 -0.76
N SER A 815 33.81 18.17 0.51
CA SER A 815 35.17 18.46 0.97
C SER A 815 36.12 17.28 0.78
N LEU A 816 35.66 16.04 0.97
CA LEU A 816 36.42 14.82 0.64
C LEU A 816 36.62 14.69 -0.87
N ARG A 817 35.59 14.94 -1.67
CA ARG A 817 35.68 14.90 -3.16
C ARG A 817 36.63 15.97 -3.70
N VAL A 818 36.62 17.18 -3.14
CA VAL A 818 37.58 18.25 -3.47
C VAL A 818 39.00 17.86 -3.06
N LYS A 819 39.21 17.21 -1.90
CA LYS A 819 40.54 16.70 -1.50
C LYS A 819 41.03 15.58 -2.43
N ALA A 820 40.15 14.71 -2.91
CA ALA A 820 40.49 13.65 -3.87
C ALA A 820 40.83 14.23 -5.25
N LEU A 821 40.02 15.16 -5.76
CA LEU A 821 40.28 15.85 -7.03
C LEU A 821 41.56 16.68 -6.98
N LYS A 822 41.89 17.32 -5.84
CA LYS A 822 43.19 17.98 -5.68
C LYS A 822 44.35 17.00 -5.83
N ARG A 823 44.32 15.85 -5.15
CA ARG A 823 45.37 14.83 -5.31
C ARG A 823 45.50 14.33 -6.75
N GLN A 824 44.40 14.13 -7.48
CA GLN A 824 44.47 13.79 -8.90
C GLN A 824 45.08 14.89 -9.77
N VAL A 825 44.87 16.17 -9.42
CA VAL A 825 45.54 17.29 -10.10
C VAL A 825 47.03 17.30 -9.73
N ASP A 826 47.37 17.18 -8.46
CA ASP A 826 48.76 17.13 -7.97
C ASP A 826 49.53 15.95 -8.65
N GLU A 827 48.95 14.75 -8.70
CA GLU A 827 49.49 13.55 -9.38
C GLU A 827 49.65 13.76 -10.90
N ALA A 828 48.70 14.45 -11.54
CA ALA A 828 48.78 14.75 -12.97
C ALA A 828 49.83 15.85 -13.27
N GLU A 829 50.00 16.82 -12.38
CA GLU A 829 51.04 17.85 -12.48
C GLU A 829 52.43 17.21 -12.30
N GLU A 830 52.61 16.28 -11.36
CA GLU A 830 53.86 15.50 -11.20
C GLU A 830 54.19 14.66 -12.45
N GLU A 831 53.21 13.99 -13.07
CA GLU A 831 53.44 13.24 -14.32
C GLU A 831 53.72 14.17 -15.51
N ILE A 832 53.10 15.37 -15.57
CA ILE A 832 53.44 16.39 -16.57
C ILE A 832 54.87 16.88 -16.38
N GLU A 833 55.32 17.20 -15.15
CA GLU A 833 56.71 17.60 -14.89
C GLU A 833 57.70 16.48 -15.28
N ARG A 834 57.35 15.23 -14.99
CA ARG A 834 58.14 14.05 -15.38
C ARG A 834 58.23 13.88 -16.90
N LEU A 835 57.12 14.00 -17.61
CA LEU A 835 57.06 13.94 -19.09
C LEU A 835 57.77 15.13 -19.73
N GLU A 836 57.66 16.34 -19.17
CA GLU A 836 58.45 17.49 -19.59
C GLU A 836 59.95 17.28 -19.36
N GLY A 837 60.35 16.69 -18.23
CA GLY A 837 61.73 16.31 -17.95
C GLY A 837 62.27 15.31 -18.98
N ALA A 838 61.49 14.27 -19.29
CA ALA A 838 61.82 13.29 -20.32
C ALA A 838 61.92 13.92 -21.72
N ARG A 839 60.97 14.80 -22.10
CA ARG A 839 60.99 15.55 -23.36
C ARG A 839 62.20 16.47 -23.45
N LYS A 840 62.49 17.25 -22.40
CA LYS A 840 63.65 18.15 -22.34
C LYS A 840 64.97 17.37 -22.41
N LYS A 841 65.02 16.14 -21.90
CA LYS A 841 66.17 15.24 -22.09
C LYS A 841 66.25 14.76 -23.54
N ALA A 842 65.21 14.12 -24.06
CA ALA A 842 65.18 13.58 -25.43
C ALA A 842 65.46 14.65 -26.49
N GLN A 843 65.04 15.91 -26.25
CA GLN A 843 65.35 17.04 -27.11
C GLN A 843 66.85 17.40 -27.08
N ARG A 844 67.51 17.40 -25.92
CA ARG A 844 68.98 17.58 -25.84
C ARG A 844 69.72 16.43 -26.51
N ASP A 845 69.29 15.19 -26.26
CA ASP A 845 69.86 14.01 -26.90
C ASP A 845 69.74 14.13 -28.46
N LEU A 846 68.62 14.67 -28.96
CA LEU A 846 68.41 14.98 -30.39
C LEU A 846 69.31 16.10 -30.91
N GLU A 847 69.46 17.19 -30.15
CA GLU A 847 70.35 18.32 -30.46
C GLU A 847 71.82 17.85 -30.52
N GLU A 848 72.27 17.03 -29.57
CA GLU A 848 73.59 16.37 -29.56
C GLU A 848 73.80 15.44 -30.77
N GLN A 849 72.80 14.63 -31.14
CA GLN A 849 72.86 13.84 -32.38
C GLN A 849 72.90 14.71 -33.64
N HIS A 850 72.21 15.86 -33.64
CA HIS A 850 72.23 16.80 -34.75
C HIS A 850 73.62 17.45 -34.90
N GLU A 851 74.24 17.88 -33.81
CA GLU A 851 75.61 18.40 -33.79
C GLU A 851 76.63 17.34 -34.26
N LEU A 852 76.51 16.09 -33.79
CA LEU A 852 77.32 14.97 -34.26
C LEU A 852 77.15 14.72 -35.76
N ASN A 853 75.91 14.78 -36.26
CA ASN A 853 75.62 14.57 -37.68
C ASN A 853 76.14 15.75 -38.55
N GLU A 854 76.05 17.00 -38.08
CA GLU A 854 76.72 18.13 -38.72
C GLU A 854 78.24 17.99 -38.74
N GLN A 855 78.86 17.56 -37.62
CA GLN A 855 80.30 17.29 -37.56
C GLN A 855 80.70 16.19 -38.55
N LEU A 856 79.93 15.10 -38.64
CA LEU A 856 80.13 14.02 -39.61
C LEU A 856 79.93 14.50 -41.06
N GLN A 857 78.89 15.27 -41.36
CA GLN A 857 78.68 15.87 -42.69
C GLN A 857 79.79 16.84 -43.08
N ASN A 858 80.28 17.65 -42.15
CA ASN A 858 81.40 18.56 -42.38
C ASN A 858 82.70 17.78 -42.64
N ARG A 859 82.89 16.64 -41.96
CA ARG A 859 84.00 15.70 -42.18
C ARG A 859 83.87 14.97 -43.52
N ILE A 860 82.68 14.56 -43.93
CA ILE A 860 82.38 14.01 -45.27
C ILE A 860 82.67 15.08 -46.33
N LYS A 861 82.13 16.29 -46.22
CA LYS A 861 82.41 17.42 -47.14
C LYS A 861 83.90 17.77 -47.21
N ALA A 862 84.65 17.61 -46.12
CA ALA A 862 86.11 17.77 -46.12
C ALA A 862 86.80 16.64 -46.90
N LEU A 863 86.43 15.39 -46.65
CA LEU A 863 86.92 14.20 -47.36
C LEU A 863 86.54 14.21 -48.85
N GLU A 864 85.33 14.65 -49.22
CA GLU A 864 84.89 14.86 -50.60
C GLU A 864 85.73 15.94 -51.28
N LYS A 865 86.00 17.07 -50.62
CA LYS A 865 86.91 18.10 -51.14
C LYS A 865 88.34 17.59 -51.27
N GLU A 866 88.79 16.67 -50.41
CA GLU A 866 90.10 16.02 -50.52
C GLU A 866 90.13 14.97 -51.63
N ALA A 867 89.08 14.18 -51.79
CA ALA A 867 88.92 13.22 -52.87
C ALA A 867 88.83 13.93 -54.22
N TRP A 868 88.08 15.04 -54.31
CA TRP A 868 88.02 15.90 -55.49
C TRP A 868 89.38 16.56 -55.77
N ARG A 869 90.10 17.05 -54.75
CA ARG A 869 91.48 17.55 -54.91
C ARG A 869 92.47 16.46 -55.33
N LYS A 870 92.32 15.22 -54.84
CA LYS A 870 93.11 14.06 -55.26
C LYS A 870 92.77 13.64 -56.69
N ALA A 871 91.49 13.57 -57.06
CA ALA A 871 91.05 13.24 -58.41
C ALA A 871 91.44 14.33 -59.41
N ALA A 872 91.35 15.62 -59.06
CA ALA A 872 91.84 16.72 -59.90
C ALA A 872 93.37 16.70 -60.05
N ARG A 873 94.12 16.26 -59.02
CA ARG A 873 95.56 16.00 -59.13
C ARG A 873 95.85 14.79 -60.00
N SER A 874 95.15 13.66 -59.81
CA SER A 874 95.29 12.47 -60.65
C SER A 874 94.88 12.72 -62.11
N ALA A 875 93.93 13.61 -62.38
CA ALA A 875 93.55 14.04 -63.72
C ALA A 875 94.55 15.04 -64.34
N ALA A 876 95.27 15.82 -63.51
CA ALA A 876 96.39 16.63 -63.97
C ALA A 876 97.62 15.76 -64.27
N ASP A 877 97.95 14.81 -63.40
CA ASP A 877 99.03 13.83 -63.58
C ASP A 877 98.75 12.88 -64.76
N SER A 878 97.50 12.44 -64.98
CA SER A 878 97.13 11.62 -66.14
C SER A 878 97.14 12.37 -67.48
N SER A 879 97.35 13.69 -67.48
CA SER A 879 97.62 14.49 -68.69
C SER A 879 99.09 14.91 -68.84
N LEU A 880 99.97 14.45 -67.94
CA LEU A 880 101.39 14.82 -67.93
C LEU A 880 102.36 13.63 -67.78
N GLN A 881 101.90 12.37 -67.94
CA GLN A 881 102.77 11.20 -68.08
C GLN A 881 102.38 10.30 -69.25
N ASP A 882 102.71 10.78 -70.45
CA ASP A 882 103.01 9.92 -71.60
C ASP A 882 104.53 9.99 -71.84
N ASN A 883 105.21 8.85 -71.97
CA ASN A 883 106.69 8.66 -72.03
C ASN A 883 107.49 9.03 -70.75
N GLN A 884 108.10 8.14 -69.95
CA GLN A 884 109.01 7.04 -70.33
C GLN A 884 109.40 6.15 -69.11
N LEU A 885 109.49 4.83 -69.35
CA LEU A 885 110.52 3.87 -68.90
C LEU A 885 110.92 3.65 -67.41
N SER A 886 110.79 2.37 -67.03
CA SER A 886 111.81 1.52 -66.35
C SER A 886 111.97 1.53 -64.81
N SER A 887 112.05 0.30 -64.27
CA SER A 887 112.73 -0.10 -63.01
C SER A 887 112.19 0.48 -61.69
N ASP A 888 112.49 -0.07 -60.51
CA ASP A 888 112.80 -1.43 -60.02
C ASP A 888 112.89 -1.30 -58.48
N GLU A 889 112.74 -2.39 -57.71
CA GLU A 889 112.99 -2.44 -56.25
C GLU A 889 112.09 -1.50 -55.38
N GLU A 890 111.94 -1.62 -54.06
CA GLU A 890 112.05 -2.70 -53.05
C GLU A 890 111.32 -2.17 -51.78
N PHE A 891 110.88 -3.08 -50.87
CA PHE A 891 110.73 -2.84 -49.41
C PHE A 891 109.81 -1.67 -48.91
N ASP A 892 109.22 -1.68 -47.72
CA ASP A 892 109.20 -2.65 -46.62
C ASP A 892 107.89 -2.52 -45.80
N SER A 893 107.65 -3.53 -44.96
CA SER A 893 107.12 -3.44 -43.59
C SER A 893 106.25 -2.23 -43.18
N ALA A 894 105.01 -2.54 -42.79
CA ALA A 894 104.71 -2.50 -41.35
C ALA A 894 103.59 -3.48 -40.97
N TYR A 895 103.92 -4.40 -40.06
CA TYR A 895 102.96 -5.02 -39.12
C TYR A 895 102.07 -3.94 -38.48
N GLY A 896 100.81 -4.17 -38.15
CA GLY A 896 100.06 -5.43 -38.27
C GLY A 896 98.70 -5.36 -37.54
N PRO A 897 98.55 -5.99 -36.36
CA PRO A 897 97.45 -6.92 -36.20
C PRO A 897 96.46 -6.60 -35.07
N SER A 898 95.38 -7.38 -35.05
CA SER A 898 94.69 -7.95 -33.88
C SER A 898 95.05 -7.41 -32.48
N SER A 899 94.03 -7.10 -31.68
CA SER A 899 93.57 -8.00 -30.59
C SER A 899 92.88 -7.25 -29.43
N ILE A 900 92.16 -8.01 -28.59
CA ILE A 900 91.68 -7.68 -27.23
C ILE A 900 90.55 -6.60 -27.21
N ALA A 901 89.26 -6.91 -27.11
CA ALA A 901 88.49 -7.78 -26.20
C ALA A 901 88.25 -7.17 -24.79
N SER A 902 87.00 -7.34 -24.32
CA SER A 902 86.53 -7.26 -22.92
C SER A 902 86.77 -5.96 -22.14
N LEU A 903 85.70 -5.44 -21.50
CA LEU A 903 85.57 -5.55 -20.03
C LEU A 903 84.26 -4.96 -19.46
N LEU A 904 83.76 -5.64 -18.41
CA LEU A 904 82.83 -5.21 -17.33
C LEU A 904 81.34 -5.08 -17.71
N THR A 905 80.39 -5.94 -17.28
CA THR A 905 80.00 -6.55 -15.96
C THR A 905 79.10 -5.68 -15.08
N GLU A 906 77.95 -6.24 -14.70
CA GLU A 906 77.27 -6.20 -13.38
C GLU A 906 77.02 -4.81 -12.71
N ALA A 907 75.85 -4.46 -12.16
CA ALA A 907 74.99 -5.26 -11.29
C ALA A 907 73.63 -4.56 -10.98
N ASN A 908 72.65 -5.35 -10.53
CA ASN A 908 71.62 -5.08 -9.50
C ASN A 908 70.93 -3.70 -9.37
N LEU A 909 69.59 -3.74 -9.44
CA LEU A 909 68.61 -3.23 -8.45
C LEU A 909 67.21 -3.65 -8.96
N GLN A 910 66.53 -4.65 -8.42
CA GLN A 910 65.77 -4.65 -7.16
C GLN A 910 64.95 -3.38 -6.89
N THR A 911 63.64 -3.45 -7.20
CA THR A 911 62.44 -2.90 -6.53
C THR A 911 61.26 -3.09 -7.49
N SER A 912 59.99 -3.26 -7.14
CA SER A 912 59.26 -3.72 -5.96
C SER A 912 57.77 -3.48 -6.29
N SER A 913 56.89 -4.42 -5.97
CA SER A 913 55.45 -4.20 -5.66
C SER A 913 54.71 -3.03 -6.34
N CYS A 914 53.85 -3.36 -7.31
CA CYS A 914 52.42 -3.01 -7.25
C CYS A 914 51.62 -4.07 -8.01
#